data_AF-A0A4C1YA91-F1
#
_entry.id   AF-A0A4C1YA91-F1
#
_cell.length_a   1.000
_cell.length_b   1.000
_cell.length_c   1.000
_cell.angle_alpha   90.00
_cell.angle_beta   90.00
_cell.angle_gamma   90.00
#
_symmetry.space_group_name_H-M   'P 1'
#
loop_
_entity.id
_entity.type
_entity.pdbx_description
1 polymer ?
#
loop_
_entity_poly.entity_id
_entity_poly.type
_entity_poly.pdbx_seq_one_letter_code
_entity_poly.pdbx_strand_id
1 'polypeptide(L)'
;MSGVKEERPHRKVKFGICQENVFETGCLVDPHEGNDFRSARDYWESMCISDNSSLDQSYDSRDVLEKAKQTLEAENADLATELKTASAARAEGERRRKQAEAQLAEVAAKLQEIERARSELQEKCVRLQAESEQALQQLEQAELKASAAVKQAGTIGAQLSEAQTLLEEETKLKLSLQTKLRNLEQQLEQARDQLEEEEEAKKNLEKQIATMTQQVTDAKKKAEEAEEAATALEEQRKKLSKDVEALHRQIDELQQANDKLDKSKKKIQAELDDTNIELETQRAKVLELEKKQKSFDKCSLKEDVVTRIERAMLRWFGHLERMNESGLTKQIYRASVCDGKVGRSRVKKFYADHIGGILKKGQILSTRNRGACMKRLVVAEERAVAERNAAERDQAEREAREKETRVLSLTRELDEAAEKIEELERSKRLLQSELDELANTQGTADKNVHELERAKRALESQLAELRAQNEEIEDDLQLTEDAKLRLEVNMQAMRAQFERDLQAKEEQGEEKRRGIVKQLRDLEGELEEERKQRAAAVAQRKKLEAELKDAEQALHLANKLKEDASKQVKKLQQQMKEALREAEEARAGREEAANAARDAERRVKALEAEALQQAEELAASERARRQAEAERDDLLDEVNNSSSKGTLLVDEKKRLEARIAALEEDLDEEQSNNEILNDRLRKAQNQIDQLTMELGTEKSATQKLESSKLVLERQNKELKAKLAEMETAGRAKSKGIITSLELKVSNLEEQLEAESRERLAQQKASRKLDKKMKELALQLDEERRHADQYKEQIEKVNNRVKTLKRQLDEAEEEVQREKVGKRKAQRELEDILETHESLTRECNNLRNKLRRTGAGIGISGTTSSRIKRGSLATSGGTGAAGSGDESLDDINDTTNSIE
;
A
#
# COMPACT_ATOMS: atom_id res chain seq x y z
N MET A 1 72.77 25.71 91.49
CA MET A 1 73.72 24.80 90.80
C MET A 1 74.98 25.63 90.52
N SER A 2 76.11 25.45 91.22
CA SER A 2 77.06 24.31 91.21
C SER A 2 77.93 24.28 89.94
N GLY A 3 79.27 24.31 89.96
CA GLY A 3 80.25 24.35 91.08
C GLY A 3 81.59 25.00 90.64
N VAL A 4 82.59 25.22 91.51
CA VAL A 4 83.67 24.25 91.86
C VAL A 4 84.45 23.82 90.58
N LYS A 5 85.73 24.16 90.35
CA LYS A 5 86.97 24.12 91.19
C LYS A 5 87.95 25.27 90.77
N GLU A 6 88.80 25.89 91.62
CA GLU A 6 90.08 25.40 92.22
C GLU A 6 91.21 25.24 91.15
N GLU A 7 92.48 25.62 91.34
CA GLU A 7 93.31 25.65 92.57
C GLU A 7 94.12 26.98 92.79
N ARG A 8 95.10 26.95 93.72
CA ARG A 8 96.00 28.07 94.15
C ARG A 8 97.43 27.49 94.35
N PRO A 9 98.33 28.04 95.20
CA PRO A 9 98.78 29.43 95.44
C PRO A 9 100.33 29.56 95.34
N HIS A 10 100.89 30.73 95.65
CA HIS A 10 101.94 30.79 96.71
C HIS A 10 101.99 32.18 97.40
N ARG A 11 102.47 32.21 98.65
CA ARG A 11 102.60 33.43 99.50
C ARG A 11 104.00 33.52 100.13
N LYS A 12 104.53 34.74 100.28
CA LYS A 12 105.15 35.36 101.48
C LYS A 12 105.84 36.70 101.07
N VAL A 13 105.88 37.86 101.76
CA VAL A 13 105.53 38.36 103.12
C VAL A 13 106.76 38.78 103.97
N LYS A 14 106.70 40.04 104.49
CA LYS A 14 107.43 40.68 105.63
C LYS A 14 108.77 41.44 105.42
N PHE A 15 108.70 42.75 105.73
CA PHE A 15 109.48 43.55 106.71
C PHE A 15 111.03 43.58 106.74
N GLY A 16 111.57 44.80 106.89
CA GLY A 16 112.92 45.12 107.38
C GLY A 16 113.04 46.63 107.69
N ILE A 17 113.77 47.02 108.75
CA ILE A 17 113.99 48.40 109.24
C ILE A 17 115.44 48.48 109.80
N CYS A 18 115.96 49.71 109.97
CA CYS A 18 117.22 50.12 110.64
C CYS A 18 118.54 50.07 109.83
N GLN A 19 119.62 50.82 110.14
CA GLN A 19 119.84 52.13 110.82
C GLN A 19 121.38 52.43 110.88
N GLU A 20 121.83 53.69 110.67
CA GLU A 20 123.17 54.25 111.08
C GLU A 20 124.46 53.62 110.45
N ASN A 21 125.69 54.20 110.48
CA ASN A 21 126.22 55.52 110.93
C ASN A 21 127.56 55.95 110.23
N VAL A 22 127.74 57.27 110.01
CA VAL A 22 128.91 58.18 110.23
C VAL A 22 130.39 57.78 109.97
N PHE A 23 131.16 58.69 109.32
CA PHE A 23 132.46 59.34 109.75
C PHE A 23 132.86 60.41 108.67
N GLU A 24 132.89 61.73 108.91
CA GLU A 24 133.94 62.62 109.51
C GLU A 24 135.23 62.81 108.64
N THR A 25 135.91 63.98 108.54
CA THR A 25 135.85 65.30 109.21
C THR A 25 135.59 66.45 108.16
N GLY A 26 136.01 67.73 108.20
CA GLY A 26 136.89 68.56 109.08
C GLY A 26 137.09 70.00 108.53
N CYS A 27 137.76 70.91 109.27
CA CYS A 27 138.02 72.35 108.92
C CYS A 27 139.31 72.89 109.61
N LEU A 28 139.65 74.20 109.43
CA LEU A 28 140.75 75.03 110.03
C LEU A 28 142.17 74.93 109.39
N VAL A 29 143.13 75.89 109.50
CA VAL A 29 143.19 77.40 109.52
C VAL A 29 144.67 77.89 109.58
N ASP A 30 145.09 78.87 108.74
CA ASP A 30 146.17 79.92 108.86
C ASP A 30 147.63 79.60 109.42
N PRO A 31 148.57 80.59 109.64
CA PRO A 31 149.24 81.53 108.70
C PRO A 31 150.81 81.65 108.87
N HIS A 32 151.43 82.80 108.52
CA HIS A 32 152.86 83.25 108.58
C HIS A 32 153.80 82.67 107.48
N GLU A 33 154.82 83.35 106.92
CA GLU A 33 155.32 84.75 106.84
C GLU A 33 156.30 84.86 105.63
N GLY A 34 156.88 86.00 105.18
CA GLY A 34 156.81 87.41 105.58
C GLY A 34 157.88 88.27 104.83
N ASN A 35 157.55 89.51 104.41
CA ASN A 35 158.35 90.45 103.56
C ASN A 35 158.72 89.92 102.14
N ASP A 36 158.88 90.72 101.07
CA ASP A 36 158.97 92.19 100.89
C ASP A 36 158.45 92.61 99.47
N PHE A 37 158.60 93.89 99.08
CA PHE A 37 158.48 94.47 97.72
C PHE A 37 157.10 94.56 97.03
N ARG A 38 156.26 95.48 97.55
CA ARG A 38 155.64 96.66 96.89
C ARG A 38 155.18 96.69 95.40
N SER A 39 155.31 95.66 94.56
CA SER A 39 155.04 95.74 93.10
C SER A 39 153.95 94.80 92.57
N ALA A 40 153.35 93.95 93.42
CA ALA A 40 152.40 92.91 92.99
C ALA A 40 150.91 93.23 93.26
N ARG A 41 150.59 94.23 94.10
CA ARG A 41 149.20 94.51 94.53
C ARG A 41 148.29 94.90 93.37
N ASP A 42 148.72 95.83 92.56
CA ASP A 42 147.93 96.46 91.50
C ASP A 42 147.51 95.48 90.38
N TYR A 43 148.20 94.34 90.27
CA TYR A 43 147.85 93.25 89.34
C TYR A 43 146.77 92.31 89.89
N TRP A 44 146.68 92.18 91.22
CA TRP A 44 145.75 91.24 91.89
C TRP A 44 144.33 91.83 92.01
N GLU A 45 144.23 93.14 92.21
CA GLU A 45 142.96 93.87 92.31
C GLU A 45 142.14 93.79 91.00
N SER A 46 142.83 93.83 89.85
CA SER A 46 142.21 93.65 88.52
C SER A 46 141.65 92.24 88.31
N MET A 47 142.39 91.20 88.75
CA MET A 47 141.97 89.80 88.58
C MET A 47 140.74 89.46 89.42
N CYS A 48 140.68 89.95 90.67
CA CYS A 48 139.51 89.76 91.54
C CYS A 48 138.22 90.36 90.96
N ILE A 49 138.31 91.51 90.28
CA ILE A 49 137.15 92.14 89.62
C ILE A 49 136.68 91.31 88.42
N SER A 50 137.61 90.71 87.67
CA SER A 50 137.30 89.81 86.56
C SER A 50 136.63 88.52 87.03
N ASP A 51 137.17 87.88 88.07
CA ASP A 51 136.67 86.60 88.57
C ASP A 51 135.28 86.76 89.21
N ASN A 52 135.05 87.83 89.99
CA ASN A 52 133.75 88.08 90.60
C ASN A 52 132.66 88.39 89.54
N SER A 53 133.02 89.13 88.47
CA SER A 53 132.14 89.36 87.31
C SER A 53 131.76 88.04 86.60
N SER A 54 132.69 87.10 86.49
CA SER A 54 132.42 85.77 85.91
C SER A 54 131.49 84.91 86.78
N LEU A 55 131.54 85.09 88.10
CA LEU A 55 130.67 84.42 89.07
C LEU A 55 129.23 84.94 89.00
N ASP A 56 129.04 86.27 88.98
CA ASP A 56 127.70 86.86 88.86
C ASP A 56 127.03 86.45 87.53
N GLN A 57 127.76 86.46 86.40
CA GLN A 57 127.24 85.94 85.12
C GLN A 57 126.87 84.45 85.17
N SER A 58 127.55 83.66 86.01
CA SER A 58 127.24 82.24 86.21
C SER A 58 125.96 82.05 87.03
N TYR A 59 125.75 82.86 88.08
CA TYR A 59 124.51 82.83 88.87
C TYR A 59 123.29 83.29 88.08
N ASP A 60 123.37 84.41 87.34
CA ASP A 60 122.28 84.85 86.46
C ASP A 60 121.96 83.80 85.39
N SER A 61 122.99 83.19 84.78
CA SER A 61 122.80 82.11 83.80
C SER A 61 122.12 80.88 84.42
N ARG A 62 122.48 80.50 85.65
CA ARG A 62 121.83 79.41 86.39
C ARG A 62 120.37 79.73 86.66
N ASP A 63 120.06 80.92 87.18
CA ASP A 63 118.69 81.29 87.54
C ASP A 63 117.78 81.46 86.31
N VAL A 64 118.34 81.82 85.15
CA VAL A 64 117.64 81.78 83.85
C VAL A 64 117.38 80.34 83.41
N LEU A 65 118.37 79.44 83.53
CA LEU A 65 118.22 78.01 83.20
C LEU A 65 117.26 77.29 84.15
N GLU A 66 117.23 77.65 85.44
CA GLU A 66 116.34 77.06 86.43
C GLU A 66 114.89 77.51 86.24
N LYS A 67 114.66 78.78 85.85
CA LYS A 67 113.35 79.24 85.35
C LYS A 67 112.94 78.51 84.08
N ALA A 68 113.83 78.41 83.08
CA ALA A 68 113.53 77.69 81.84
C ALA A 68 113.22 76.20 82.07
N LYS A 69 113.91 75.56 83.02
CA LYS A 69 113.61 74.20 83.49
C LYS A 69 112.19 74.11 84.08
N GLN A 70 111.80 75.04 84.94
CA GLN A 70 110.45 75.08 85.52
C GLN A 70 109.38 75.28 84.42
N THR A 71 109.62 76.14 83.42
CA THR A 71 108.72 76.27 82.27
C THR A 71 108.58 74.96 81.49
N LEU A 72 109.70 74.29 81.18
CA LEU A 72 109.70 73.02 80.46
C LEU A 72 109.08 71.87 81.28
N GLU A 73 109.17 71.89 82.61
CA GLU A 73 108.50 70.93 83.48
C GLU A 73 106.99 71.17 83.54
N ALA A 74 106.54 72.43 83.50
CA ALA A 74 105.12 72.77 83.34
C ALA A 74 104.59 72.37 81.96
N GLU A 75 105.27 72.73 80.87
CA GLU A 75 104.91 72.34 79.50
C GLU A 75 104.82 70.81 79.33
N ASN A 76 105.70 70.03 79.98
CA ASN A 76 105.61 68.57 79.98
C ASN A 76 104.43 68.04 80.80
N ALA A 77 104.05 68.71 81.90
CA ALA A 77 102.85 68.35 82.66
C ALA A 77 101.58 68.63 81.83
N ASP A 78 101.51 69.81 81.20
CA ASP A 78 100.39 70.21 80.34
C ASP A 78 100.24 69.25 79.16
N LEU A 79 101.32 68.99 78.39
CA LEU A 79 101.33 68.00 77.30
C LEU A 79 100.96 66.59 77.77
N ALA A 80 101.29 66.20 79.01
CA ALA A 80 100.86 64.92 79.59
C ALA A 80 99.37 64.90 79.97
N THR A 81 98.74 66.04 80.25
CA THR A 81 97.27 66.14 80.36
C THR A 81 96.60 66.15 79.00
N GLU A 82 97.11 66.89 78.01
CA GLU A 82 96.61 66.90 76.63
C GLU A 82 96.66 65.51 76.00
N LEU A 83 97.76 64.75 76.20
CA LEU A 83 97.86 63.38 75.71
C LEU A 83 96.81 62.46 76.35
N LYS A 84 96.50 62.66 77.64
CA LYS A 84 95.43 61.92 78.33
C LYS A 84 94.05 62.29 77.79
N THR A 85 93.71 63.57 77.68
CA THR A 85 92.40 64.02 77.16
C THR A 85 92.20 63.61 75.70
N ALA A 86 93.23 63.73 74.85
CA ALA A 86 93.21 63.23 73.48
C ALA A 86 93.05 61.70 73.42
N SER A 87 93.68 60.93 74.31
CA SER A 87 93.49 59.48 74.38
C SER A 87 92.07 59.08 74.80
N ALA A 88 91.47 59.81 75.74
CA ALA A 88 90.10 59.60 76.20
C ALA A 88 89.09 59.97 75.09
N ALA A 89 89.27 61.12 74.44
CA ALA A 89 88.45 61.55 73.30
C ALA A 89 88.52 60.53 72.14
N ARG A 90 89.71 59.99 71.85
CA ARG A 90 89.88 58.92 70.85
C ARG A 90 89.15 57.63 71.26
N ALA A 91 89.21 57.24 72.53
CA ALA A 91 88.50 56.06 73.04
C ALA A 91 86.96 56.25 73.04
N GLU A 92 86.46 57.46 73.28
CA GLU A 92 85.04 57.79 73.15
C GLU A 92 84.59 57.82 71.68
N GLY A 93 85.38 58.40 70.78
CA GLY A 93 85.14 58.36 69.33
C GLY A 93 85.11 56.94 68.78
N GLU A 94 86.02 56.06 69.23
CA GLU A 94 86.04 54.63 68.87
C GLU A 94 84.78 53.89 69.36
N ARG A 95 84.19 54.29 70.49
CA ARG A 95 82.90 53.77 70.98
C ARG A 95 81.72 54.31 70.15
N ARG A 96 81.64 55.63 69.92
CA ARG A 96 80.60 56.25 69.09
C ARG A 96 80.59 55.66 67.67
N ARG A 97 81.77 55.43 67.07
CA ARG A 97 81.91 54.74 65.77
C ARG A 97 81.28 53.35 65.77
N LYS A 98 81.60 52.50 66.75
CA LYS A 98 81.04 51.14 66.84
C LYS A 98 79.53 51.13 67.10
N GLN A 99 79.02 52.11 67.84
CA GLN A 99 77.59 52.29 68.07
C GLN A 99 76.85 52.68 66.77
N ALA A 100 77.41 53.61 65.99
CA ALA A 100 76.88 53.97 64.67
C ALA A 100 76.97 52.82 63.66
N GLU A 101 78.06 52.04 63.67
CA GLU A 101 78.21 50.83 62.84
C GLU A 101 77.15 49.76 63.17
N ALA A 102 76.81 49.58 64.45
CA ALA A 102 75.73 48.69 64.87
C ALA A 102 74.34 49.19 64.43
N GLN A 103 74.06 50.50 64.57
CA GLN A 103 72.81 51.11 64.11
C GLN A 103 72.65 51.03 62.59
N LEU A 104 73.73 51.23 61.82
CA LEU A 104 73.74 51.05 60.36
C LEU A 104 73.45 49.60 59.96
N ALA A 105 73.98 48.61 60.69
CA ALA A 105 73.68 47.20 60.45
C ALA A 105 72.19 46.86 60.72
N GLU A 106 71.61 47.41 61.79
CA GLU A 106 70.19 47.22 62.11
C GLU A 106 69.26 47.86 61.05
N VAL A 107 69.58 49.08 60.60
CA VAL A 107 68.84 49.76 59.53
C VAL A 107 68.97 49.03 58.19
N ALA A 108 70.15 48.46 57.88
CA ALA A 108 70.35 47.64 56.69
C ALA A 108 69.54 46.33 56.72
N ALA A 109 69.44 45.68 57.88
CA ALA A 109 68.60 44.49 58.06
C ALA A 109 67.11 44.80 57.84
N LYS A 110 66.60 45.85 58.48
CA LYS A 110 65.20 46.32 58.31
C LYS A 110 64.90 46.71 56.86
N LEU A 111 65.87 47.27 56.13
CA LEU A 111 65.72 47.56 54.70
C LEU A 111 65.53 46.28 53.88
N GLN A 112 66.31 45.22 54.12
CA GLN A 112 66.14 43.93 53.43
C GLN A 112 64.79 43.25 53.75
N GLU A 113 64.28 43.39 54.98
CA GLU A 113 62.96 42.86 55.35
C GLU A 113 61.84 43.60 54.60
N ILE A 114 61.91 44.94 54.53
CA ILE A 114 60.97 45.77 53.76
C ILE A 114 61.07 45.47 52.26
N GLU A 115 62.27 45.25 51.71
CA GLU A 115 62.45 44.88 50.30
C GLU A 115 61.89 43.49 49.97
N ARG A 116 62.04 42.50 50.87
CA ARG A 116 61.36 41.20 50.76
C ARG A 116 59.84 41.36 50.78
N ALA A 117 59.30 42.05 51.79
CA ALA A 117 57.85 42.27 51.92
C ALA A 117 57.28 43.01 50.69
N ARG A 118 58.01 43.96 50.13
CA ARG A 118 57.64 44.65 48.87
C ARG A 118 57.62 43.68 47.69
N SER A 119 58.59 42.78 47.57
CA SER A 119 58.62 41.76 46.51
C SER A 119 57.44 40.80 46.61
N GLU A 120 57.14 40.30 47.82
CA GLU A 120 55.99 39.41 48.05
C GLU A 120 54.65 40.08 47.74
N LEU A 121 54.47 41.35 48.11
CA LEU A 121 53.27 42.13 47.76
C LEU A 121 53.19 42.40 46.25
N GLN A 122 54.32 42.65 45.58
CA GLN A 122 54.38 42.87 44.14
C GLN A 122 54.04 41.58 43.37
N GLU A 123 54.52 40.40 43.82
CA GLU A 123 54.12 39.10 43.29
C GLU A 123 52.63 38.78 43.52
N LYS A 124 52.10 39.10 44.71
CA LYS A 124 50.66 38.95 45.01
C LYS A 124 49.80 39.81 44.08
N CYS A 125 50.18 41.07 43.83
CA CYS A 125 49.49 41.93 42.87
C CYS A 125 49.52 41.36 41.46
N VAL A 126 50.68 40.91 40.96
CA VAL A 126 50.79 40.30 39.63
C VAL A 126 49.94 39.02 39.51
N ARG A 127 49.89 38.19 40.56
CA ARG A 127 49.06 36.98 40.57
C ARG A 127 47.56 37.30 40.56
N LEU A 128 47.10 38.21 41.41
CA LEU A 128 45.71 38.67 41.43
C LEU A 128 45.29 39.34 40.11
N GLN A 129 46.21 40.07 39.46
CA GLN A 129 45.96 40.68 38.16
C GLN A 129 45.79 39.63 37.06
N ALA A 130 46.65 38.59 37.04
CA ALA A 130 46.51 37.46 36.12
C ALA A 130 45.21 36.64 36.36
N GLU A 131 44.82 36.45 37.63
CA GLU A 131 43.55 35.78 37.99
C GLU A 131 42.32 36.60 37.53
N SER A 132 42.38 37.94 37.63
CA SER A 132 41.35 38.86 37.11
C SER A 132 41.25 38.81 35.58
N GLU A 133 42.39 38.87 34.87
CA GLU A 133 42.44 38.73 33.41
C GLU A 133 41.91 37.36 32.95
N GLN A 134 42.21 36.29 33.69
CA GLN A 134 41.69 34.94 33.42
C GLN A 134 40.18 34.84 33.67
N ALA A 135 39.64 35.51 34.69
CA ALA A 135 38.21 35.57 34.97
C ALA A 135 37.43 36.33 33.87
N LEU A 136 37.99 37.45 33.37
CA LEU A 136 37.42 38.19 32.24
C LEU A 136 37.37 37.34 30.96
N GLN A 137 38.44 36.60 30.64
CA GLN A 137 38.45 35.68 29.50
C GLN A 137 37.44 34.52 29.64
N GLN A 138 37.19 34.04 30.87
CA GLN A 138 36.15 33.03 31.13
C GLN A 138 34.73 33.60 30.93
N LEU A 139 34.50 34.86 31.32
CA LEU A 139 33.23 35.55 31.09
C LEU A 139 32.97 35.76 29.58
N GLU A 140 33.94 36.30 28.85
CA GLU A 140 33.83 36.57 27.40
C GLU A 140 33.56 35.27 26.61
N GLN A 141 34.21 34.15 26.99
CA GLN A 141 33.90 32.83 26.43
C GLN A 141 32.51 32.30 26.80
N ALA A 142 31.98 32.64 27.98
CA ALA A 142 30.64 32.25 28.40
C ALA A 142 29.56 33.03 27.65
N GLU A 143 29.76 34.34 27.44
CA GLU A 143 28.87 35.20 26.66
C GLU A 143 28.83 34.79 25.17
N LEU A 144 29.98 34.45 24.58
CA LEU A 144 30.04 33.88 23.22
C LEU A 144 29.26 32.56 23.10
N LYS A 145 29.37 31.67 24.10
CA LYS A 145 28.62 30.40 24.14
C LYS A 145 27.12 30.64 24.34
N ALA A 146 26.72 31.60 25.17
CA ALA A 146 25.32 31.99 25.35
C ALA A 146 24.73 32.58 24.06
N SER A 147 25.45 33.48 23.38
CA SER A 147 25.05 34.05 22.09
C SER A 147 24.89 32.99 20.99
N ALA A 148 25.80 32.01 20.94
CA ALA A 148 25.68 30.85 20.05
C ALA A 148 24.45 29.98 20.39
N ALA A 149 24.22 29.66 21.66
CA ALA A 149 23.09 28.87 22.11
C ALA A 149 21.73 29.55 21.83
N VAL A 150 21.63 30.87 21.99
CA VAL A 150 20.42 31.64 21.65
C VAL A 150 20.12 31.58 20.15
N LYS A 151 21.14 31.71 19.29
CA LYS A 151 20.98 31.55 17.84
C LYS A 151 20.54 30.13 17.46
N GLN A 152 21.18 29.11 18.04
CA GLN A 152 20.86 27.71 17.78
C GLN A 152 19.46 27.33 18.28
N ALA A 153 19.01 27.87 19.41
CA ALA A 153 17.63 27.74 19.88
C ALA A 153 16.62 28.40 18.92
N GLY A 154 16.97 29.54 18.32
CA GLY A 154 16.19 30.15 17.24
C GLY A 154 16.09 29.26 16.00
N THR A 155 17.18 28.65 15.57
CA THR A 155 17.20 27.69 14.45
C THR A 155 16.32 26.47 14.74
N ILE A 156 16.45 25.86 15.93
CA ILE A 156 15.63 24.72 16.34
C ILE A 156 14.15 25.11 16.45
N GLY A 157 13.84 26.33 16.89
CA GLY A 157 12.48 26.87 16.90
C GLY A 157 11.87 27.00 15.50
N ALA A 158 12.65 27.46 14.52
CA ALA A 158 12.22 27.51 13.13
C ALA A 158 11.99 26.09 12.54
N GLN A 159 12.94 25.17 12.75
CA GLN A 159 12.83 23.77 12.33
C GLN A 159 11.62 23.06 12.96
N LEU A 160 11.31 23.36 14.23
CA LEU A 160 10.11 22.85 14.90
C LEU A 160 8.81 23.40 14.26
N SER A 161 8.80 24.68 13.87
CA SER A 161 7.67 25.28 13.16
C SER A 161 7.46 24.65 11.78
N GLU A 162 8.54 24.41 11.02
CA GLU A 162 8.49 23.74 9.71
C GLU A 162 8.01 22.28 9.85
N ALA A 163 8.51 21.55 10.85
CA ALA A 163 8.07 20.19 11.15
C ALA A 163 6.61 20.12 11.58
N GLN A 164 6.10 21.13 12.30
CA GLN A 164 4.68 21.25 12.63
C GLN A 164 3.82 21.50 11.39
N THR A 165 4.22 22.40 10.48
CA THR A 165 3.49 22.61 9.22
C THR A 165 3.49 21.38 8.32
N LEU A 166 4.62 20.67 8.22
CA LEU A 166 4.71 19.42 7.46
C LEU A 166 3.83 18.32 8.06
N LEU A 167 3.70 18.24 9.39
CA LEU A 167 2.79 17.31 10.06
C LEU A 167 1.31 17.64 9.81
N GLU A 168 0.95 18.93 9.74
CA GLU A 168 -0.39 19.35 9.31
C GLU A 168 -0.68 19.04 7.84
N GLU A 169 0.32 19.12 6.97
CA GLU A 169 0.20 18.76 5.56
C GLU A 169 0.10 17.23 5.37
N GLU A 170 0.96 16.44 6.01
CA GLU A 170 0.85 14.98 5.99
C GLU A 170 -0.47 14.49 6.59
N THR A 171 -1.01 15.11 7.63
CA THR A 171 -2.32 14.71 8.18
C THR A 171 -3.48 15.08 7.25
N LYS A 172 -3.43 16.23 6.55
CA LYS A 172 -4.39 16.56 5.46
C LYS A 172 -4.28 15.57 4.29
N LEU A 173 -3.07 15.25 3.84
CA LEU A 173 -2.82 14.28 2.77
C LEU A 173 -3.28 12.88 3.18
N LYS A 174 -3.01 12.44 4.41
CA LYS A 174 -3.49 11.17 4.95
C LYS A 174 -5.01 11.07 4.98
N LEU A 175 -5.72 12.13 5.39
CA LEU A 175 -7.19 12.15 5.37
C LEU A 175 -7.74 12.12 3.92
N SER A 176 -7.09 12.80 2.99
CA SER A 176 -7.41 12.75 1.56
C SER A 176 -7.20 11.34 0.98
N LEU A 177 -6.04 10.73 1.25
CA LEU A 177 -5.71 9.36 0.83
C LEU A 177 -6.61 8.31 1.48
N GLN A 178 -6.99 8.47 2.75
CA GLN A 178 -7.94 7.59 3.44
C GLN A 178 -9.35 7.70 2.84
N THR A 179 -9.75 8.89 2.37
CA THR A 179 -11.01 9.10 1.64
C THR A 179 -10.96 8.48 0.24
N LYS A 180 -9.84 8.64 -0.49
CA LYS A 180 -9.61 7.96 -1.79
C LYS A 180 -9.61 6.44 -1.64
N LEU A 181 -8.92 5.91 -0.64
CA LEU A 181 -8.87 4.48 -0.33
C LEU A 181 -10.28 3.93 -0.11
N ARG A 182 -11.10 4.59 0.71
CA ARG A 182 -12.49 4.18 0.95
C ARG A 182 -13.35 4.20 -0.31
N ASN A 183 -13.13 5.16 -1.21
CA ASN A 183 -13.81 5.20 -2.51
C ASN A 183 -13.34 4.07 -3.44
N LEU A 184 -12.04 3.74 -3.45
CA LEU A 184 -11.48 2.62 -4.22
C LEU A 184 -11.92 1.26 -3.65
N GLU A 185 -12.03 1.12 -2.33
CA GLU A 185 -12.63 -0.05 -1.66
C GLU A 185 -14.09 -0.22 -2.07
N GLN A 186 -14.87 0.87 -2.12
CA GLN A 186 -16.26 0.84 -2.59
C GLN A 186 -16.36 0.50 -4.09
N GLN A 187 -15.46 1.01 -4.94
CA GLN A 187 -15.40 0.65 -6.36
C GLN A 187 -14.97 -0.80 -6.58
N LEU A 188 -14.07 -1.33 -5.75
CA LEU A 188 -13.65 -2.73 -5.76
C LEU A 188 -14.83 -3.65 -5.40
N GLU A 189 -15.63 -3.29 -4.40
CA GLU A 189 -16.82 -4.05 -4.02
C GLU A 189 -17.89 -3.99 -5.13
N GLN A 190 -18.17 -2.82 -5.70
CA GLN A 190 -19.07 -2.69 -6.84
C GLN A 190 -18.61 -3.51 -8.07
N ALA A 191 -17.30 -3.62 -8.29
CA ALA A 191 -16.74 -4.47 -9.35
C ALA A 191 -16.79 -5.97 -9.02
N ARG A 192 -16.87 -6.35 -7.74
CA ARG A 192 -17.15 -7.74 -7.30
C ARG A 192 -18.62 -8.07 -7.46
N ASP A 193 -19.52 -7.21 -7.01
CA ASP A 193 -20.97 -7.37 -7.20
C ASP A 193 -21.29 -7.59 -8.69
N GLN A 194 -20.72 -6.76 -9.58
CA GLN A 194 -20.86 -6.91 -11.04
C GLN A 194 -20.23 -8.21 -11.59
N LEU A 195 -19.12 -8.68 -11.01
CA LEU A 195 -18.51 -9.95 -11.40
C LEU A 195 -19.36 -11.15 -10.97
N GLU A 196 -19.98 -11.09 -9.80
CA GLU A 196 -20.92 -12.12 -9.32
C GLU A 196 -22.20 -12.13 -10.15
N GLU A 197 -22.76 -10.96 -10.50
CA GLU A 197 -23.90 -10.84 -11.45
C GLU A 197 -23.57 -11.41 -12.84
N GLU A 198 -22.41 -11.07 -13.42
CA GLU A 198 -21.95 -11.62 -14.71
C GLU A 198 -21.63 -13.13 -14.61
N GLU A 199 -21.13 -13.61 -13.47
CA GLU A 199 -20.96 -15.05 -13.24
C GLU A 199 -22.30 -15.79 -13.13
N GLU A 200 -23.32 -15.23 -12.48
CA GLU A 200 -24.67 -15.80 -12.46
C GLU A 200 -25.32 -15.76 -13.84
N ALA A 201 -25.18 -14.66 -14.58
CA ALA A 201 -25.64 -14.54 -15.96
C ALA A 201 -24.97 -15.60 -16.85
N LYS A 202 -23.65 -15.78 -16.73
CA LYS A 202 -22.89 -16.83 -17.42
C LYS A 202 -23.36 -18.24 -17.03
N LYS A 203 -23.53 -18.54 -15.74
CA LYS A 203 -24.07 -19.84 -15.26
C LYS A 203 -25.49 -20.09 -15.79
N ASN A 204 -26.29 -19.05 -16.01
CA ASN A 204 -27.64 -19.16 -16.57
C ASN A 204 -27.64 -19.34 -18.10
N LEU A 205 -26.74 -18.66 -18.82
CA LEU A 205 -26.50 -18.91 -20.25
C LEU A 205 -25.91 -20.30 -20.50
N GLU A 206 -25.01 -20.79 -19.66
CA GLU A 206 -24.49 -22.16 -19.72
C GLU A 206 -25.58 -23.23 -19.54
N LYS A 207 -26.53 -23.01 -18.61
CA LYS A 207 -27.73 -23.86 -18.48
C LYS A 207 -28.61 -23.82 -19.73
N GLN A 208 -28.80 -22.65 -20.34
CA GLN A 208 -29.57 -22.52 -21.59
C GLN A 208 -28.86 -23.24 -22.74
N ILE A 209 -27.55 -23.04 -22.90
CA ILE A 209 -26.74 -23.74 -23.91
C ILE A 209 -26.82 -25.25 -23.71
N ALA A 210 -26.64 -25.75 -22.48
CA ALA A 210 -26.78 -27.19 -22.19
C ALA A 210 -28.18 -27.72 -22.53
N THR A 211 -29.24 -26.95 -22.24
CA THR A 211 -30.62 -27.32 -22.58
C THR A 211 -30.84 -27.38 -24.09
N MET A 212 -30.34 -26.39 -24.84
CA MET A 212 -30.41 -26.37 -26.30
C MET A 212 -29.54 -27.47 -26.94
N THR A 213 -28.37 -27.78 -26.37
CA THR A 213 -27.53 -28.91 -26.78
C THR A 213 -28.26 -30.24 -26.57
N GLN A 214 -28.95 -30.43 -25.45
CA GLN A 214 -29.75 -31.64 -25.21
C GLN A 214 -30.91 -31.75 -26.21
N GLN A 215 -31.61 -30.65 -26.52
CA GLN A 215 -32.65 -30.64 -27.55
C GLN A 215 -32.09 -31.00 -28.94
N VAL A 216 -30.88 -30.56 -29.27
CA VAL A 216 -30.20 -30.93 -30.52
C VAL A 216 -29.77 -32.41 -30.52
N THR A 217 -29.30 -32.98 -29.41
CA THR A 217 -29.00 -34.42 -29.34
C THR A 217 -30.27 -35.28 -29.40
N ASP A 218 -31.36 -34.85 -28.76
CA ASP A 218 -32.65 -35.54 -28.81
C ASP A 218 -33.28 -35.47 -30.21
N ALA A 219 -33.09 -34.35 -30.92
CA ALA A 219 -33.50 -34.20 -32.31
C ALA A 219 -32.66 -35.07 -33.27
N LYS A 220 -31.34 -35.15 -33.06
CA LYS A 220 -30.46 -36.06 -33.82
C LYS A 220 -30.85 -37.51 -33.62
N LYS A 221 -31.04 -37.96 -32.37
CA LYS A 221 -31.44 -39.33 -32.07
C LYS A 221 -32.78 -39.71 -32.73
N LYS A 222 -33.74 -38.77 -32.79
CA LYS A 222 -35.01 -38.96 -33.51
C LYS A 222 -34.86 -38.98 -35.03
N ALA A 223 -33.86 -38.31 -35.59
CA ALA A 223 -33.53 -38.39 -37.01
C ALA A 223 -32.86 -39.73 -37.34
N GLU A 224 -31.94 -40.19 -36.49
CA GLU A 224 -31.30 -41.52 -36.56
C GLU A 224 -32.36 -42.64 -36.49
N GLU A 225 -33.27 -42.58 -35.51
CA GLU A 225 -34.42 -43.50 -35.39
C GLU A 225 -35.36 -43.47 -36.63
N ALA A 226 -35.49 -42.31 -37.30
CA ALA A 226 -36.26 -42.19 -38.53
C ALA A 226 -35.53 -42.73 -39.77
N GLU A 227 -34.19 -42.66 -39.80
CA GLU A 227 -33.35 -43.23 -40.86
C GLU A 227 -33.30 -44.77 -40.75
N GLU A 228 -33.21 -45.32 -39.54
CA GLU A 228 -33.40 -46.76 -39.28
C GLU A 228 -34.79 -47.24 -39.71
N ALA A 229 -35.86 -46.48 -39.42
CA ALA A 229 -37.20 -46.79 -39.89
C ALA A 229 -37.34 -46.73 -41.42
N ALA A 230 -36.73 -45.73 -42.07
CA ALA A 230 -36.75 -45.57 -43.52
C ALA A 230 -36.00 -46.71 -44.25
N THR A 231 -34.83 -47.11 -43.73
CA THR A 231 -34.06 -48.23 -44.29
C THR A 231 -34.76 -49.58 -44.12
N ALA A 232 -35.42 -49.82 -42.97
CA ALA A 232 -36.27 -51.00 -42.79
C ALA A 232 -37.45 -51.05 -43.78
N LEU A 233 -38.10 -49.90 -44.05
CA LEU A 233 -39.16 -49.79 -45.06
C LEU A 233 -38.64 -50.00 -46.49
N GLU A 234 -37.42 -49.54 -46.81
CA GLU A 234 -36.75 -49.85 -48.07
C GLU A 234 -36.50 -51.36 -48.24
N GLU A 235 -36.05 -52.06 -47.21
CA GLU A 235 -35.85 -53.52 -47.28
C GLU A 235 -37.17 -54.27 -47.46
N GLN A 236 -38.22 -53.86 -46.74
CA GLN A 236 -39.57 -54.41 -46.91
C GLN A 236 -40.09 -54.18 -48.34
N ARG A 237 -39.90 -52.97 -48.90
CA ARG A 237 -40.22 -52.65 -50.31
C ARG A 237 -39.41 -53.50 -51.29
N LYS A 238 -38.10 -53.69 -51.07
CA LYS A 238 -37.22 -54.53 -51.91
C LYS A 238 -37.61 -56.02 -51.84
N LYS A 239 -38.18 -56.47 -50.72
CA LYS A 239 -38.75 -57.82 -50.59
C LYS A 239 -40.06 -57.94 -51.38
N LEU A 240 -41.03 -57.07 -51.13
CA LEU A 240 -42.32 -57.05 -51.84
C LEU A 240 -42.15 -56.94 -53.37
N SER A 241 -41.17 -56.17 -53.84
CA SER A 241 -40.83 -56.09 -55.28
C SER A 241 -40.43 -57.44 -55.88
N LYS A 242 -39.69 -58.28 -55.13
CA LYS A 242 -39.30 -59.64 -55.58
C LYS A 242 -40.46 -60.62 -55.53
N ASP A 243 -41.33 -60.48 -54.53
CA ASP A 243 -42.55 -61.29 -54.41
C ASP A 243 -43.51 -60.95 -55.58
N VAL A 244 -43.63 -59.67 -55.97
CA VAL A 244 -44.35 -59.22 -57.16
C VAL A 244 -43.71 -59.72 -58.46
N GLU A 245 -42.39 -59.71 -58.61
CA GLU A 245 -41.71 -60.34 -59.77
C GLU A 245 -41.99 -61.85 -59.87
N ALA A 246 -42.03 -62.55 -58.74
CA ALA A 246 -42.32 -63.98 -58.70
C ALA A 246 -43.78 -64.28 -59.10
N LEU A 247 -44.73 -63.47 -58.62
CA LEU A 247 -46.13 -63.57 -59.02
C LEU A 247 -46.34 -63.28 -60.51
N HIS A 248 -45.65 -62.29 -61.09
CA HIS A 248 -45.71 -62.05 -62.54
C HIS A 248 -45.23 -63.26 -63.35
N ARG A 249 -44.09 -63.89 -62.98
CA ARG A 249 -43.62 -65.12 -63.65
C ARG A 249 -44.63 -66.26 -63.54
N GLN A 250 -45.33 -66.37 -62.41
CA GLN A 250 -46.38 -67.38 -62.23
C GLN A 250 -47.64 -67.07 -63.08
N ILE A 251 -47.96 -65.79 -63.30
CA ILE A 251 -49.02 -65.35 -64.23
C ILE A 251 -48.62 -65.68 -65.68
N ASP A 252 -47.37 -65.40 -66.09
CA ASP A 252 -46.85 -65.76 -67.42
C ASP A 252 -46.94 -67.27 -67.69
N GLU A 253 -46.54 -68.10 -66.72
CA GLU A 253 -46.64 -69.57 -66.81
C GLU A 253 -48.09 -70.04 -66.95
N LEU A 254 -49.02 -69.45 -66.18
CA LEU A 254 -50.45 -69.76 -66.23
C LEU A 254 -51.10 -69.28 -67.54
N GLN A 255 -50.72 -68.11 -68.07
CA GLN A 255 -51.15 -67.65 -69.39
C GLN A 255 -50.65 -68.59 -70.48
N GLN A 256 -49.37 -68.98 -70.46
CA GLN A 256 -48.82 -69.98 -71.39
C GLN A 256 -49.49 -71.37 -71.27
N ALA A 257 -50.03 -71.74 -70.10
CA ALA A 257 -50.80 -72.96 -69.92
C ALA A 257 -52.22 -72.82 -70.51
N ASN A 258 -52.89 -71.70 -70.25
CA ASN A 258 -54.23 -71.39 -70.76
C ASN A 258 -54.22 -71.30 -72.30
N ASP A 259 -53.19 -70.70 -72.87
CA ASP A 259 -52.95 -70.56 -74.30
C ASP A 259 -52.79 -71.94 -75.01
N LYS A 260 -52.22 -72.94 -74.32
CA LYS A 260 -52.16 -74.35 -74.79
C LYS A 260 -53.52 -75.04 -74.69
N LEU A 261 -54.29 -74.77 -73.64
CA LEU A 261 -55.65 -75.30 -73.47
C LEU A 261 -56.61 -74.76 -74.53
N ASP A 262 -56.54 -73.46 -74.85
CA ASP A 262 -57.44 -72.85 -75.84
C ASP A 262 -57.10 -73.29 -77.28
N LYS A 263 -55.81 -73.58 -77.56
CA LYS A 263 -55.38 -74.29 -78.79
C LYS A 263 -55.93 -75.73 -78.86
N SER A 264 -55.95 -76.45 -77.75
CA SER A 264 -56.57 -77.79 -77.65
C SER A 264 -58.09 -77.74 -77.86
N LYS A 265 -58.77 -76.78 -77.22
CA LYS A 265 -60.22 -76.53 -77.36
C LYS A 265 -60.61 -76.18 -78.80
N LYS A 266 -59.85 -75.32 -79.49
CA LYS A 266 -60.07 -75.01 -80.92
C LYS A 266 -59.92 -76.24 -81.82
N LYS A 267 -59.00 -77.16 -81.50
CA LYS A 267 -58.84 -78.44 -82.22
C LYS A 267 -60.04 -79.38 -82.00
N ILE A 268 -60.50 -79.53 -80.76
CA ILE A 268 -61.69 -80.33 -80.42
C ILE A 268 -62.96 -79.75 -81.05
N GLN A 269 -63.06 -78.42 -81.16
CA GLN A 269 -64.18 -77.77 -81.84
C GLN A 269 -64.20 -78.10 -83.35
N ALA A 270 -63.05 -78.06 -84.03
CA ALA A 270 -62.97 -78.47 -85.43
C ALA A 270 -63.34 -79.95 -85.63
N GLU A 271 -62.86 -80.84 -84.76
CA GLU A 271 -63.21 -82.27 -84.76
C GLU A 271 -64.72 -82.49 -84.54
N LEU A 272 -65.37 -81.67 -83.70
CA LEU A 272 -66.82 -81.69 -83.53
C LEU A 272 -67.57 -81.24 -84.79
N ASP A 273 -67.13 -80.14 -85.41
CA ASP A 273 -67.80 -79.57 -86.58
C ASP A 273 -67.67 -80.47 -87.82
N ASP A 274 -66.53 -81.14 -88.01
CA ASP A 274 -66.36 -82.20 -89.03
C ASP A 274 -67.37 -83.35 -88.83
N THR A 275 -67.55 -83.84 -87.58
CA THR A 275 -68.52 -84.92 -87.31
C THR A 275 -69.98 -84.47 -87.49
N ASN A 276 -70.29 -83.19 -87.29
CA ASN A 276 -71.61 -82.63 -87.59
C ASN A 276 -71.87 -82.62 -89.12
N ILE A 277 -70.90 -82.22 -89.93
CA ILE A 277 -70.99 -82.25 -91.41
C ILE A 277 -71.18 -83.69 -91.92
N GLU A 278 -70.47 -84.66 -91.33
CA GLU A 278 -70.65 -86.07 -91.68
C GLU A 278 -72.06 -86.58 -91.27
N LEU A 279 -72.56 -86.21 -90.09
CA LEU A 279 -73.91 -86.53 -89.64
C LEU A 279 -75.00 -85.98 -90.59
N GLU A 280 -74.87 -84.74 -91.03
CA GLU A 280 -75.80 -84.15 -92.02
C GLU A 280 -75.72 -84.84 -93.38
N THR A 281 -74.51 -85.24 -93.79
CA THR A 281 -74.30 -86.02 -95.02
C THR A 281 -75.00 -87.39 -94.95
N GLN A 282 -75.05 -88.04 -93.78
CA GLN A 282 -75.83 -89.27 -93.60
C GLN A 282 -77.35 -89.00 -93.59
N ARG A 283 -77.81 -87.91 -92.94
CA ARG A 283 -79.23 -87.50 -92.96
C ARG A 283 -79.74 -87.26 -94.39
N ALA A 284 -78.92 -86.63 -95.25
CA ALA A 284 -79.25 -86.39 -96.66
C ALA A 284 -79.45 -87.71 -97.45
N LYS A 285 -78.58 -88.71 -97.24
CA LYS A 285 -78.69 -90.04 -97.87
C LYS A 285 -79.97 -90.78 -97.46
N VAL A 286 -80.35 -90.72 -96.18
CA VAL A 286 -81.62 -91.31 -95.69
C VAL A 286 -82.83 -90.66 -96.39
N LEU A 287 -82.83 -89.33 -96.52
CA LEU A 287 -83.86 -88.57 -97.23
C LEU A 287 -83.97 -88.90 -98.73
N GLU A 288 -82.87 -89.32 -99.37
CA GLU A 288 -82.88 -89.79 -100.76
C GLU A 288 -83.49 -91.20 -100.87
N LEU A 289 -83.16 -92.10 -99.95
CA LEU A 289 -83.69 -93.47 -99.91
C LEU A 289 -85.21 -93.48 -99.67
N GLU A 290 -85.72 -92.63 -98.76
CA GLU A 290 -87.16 -92.48 -98.56
C GLU A 290 -87.92 -92.06 -99.83
N LYS A 291 -87.32 -91.19 -100.66
CA LYS A 291 -87.95 -90.75 -101.92
C LYS A 291 -88.02 -91.88 -102.95
N LYS A 292 -87.04 -92.80 -102.94
CA LYS A 292 -87.04 -94.00 -103.79
C LYS A 292 -88.04 -95.06 -103.32
N GLN A 293 -88.24 -95.21 -102.01
CA GLN A 293 -89.30 -96.04 -101.44
C GLN A 293 -90.69 -95.56 -101.93
N LYS A 294 -90.96 -94.26 -101.77
CA LYS A 294 -92.25 -93.62 -102.08
C LYS A 294 -92.61 -93.56 -103.58
N SER A 295 -91.70 -93.93 -104.49
CA SER A 295 -92.03 -94.12 -105.92
C SER A 295 -92.41 -95.57 -106.26
N PHE A 296 -91.80 -96.57 -105.60
CA PHE A 296 -92.15 -97.99 -105.77
C PHE A 296 -93.57 -98.29 -105.30
N ASP A 297 -93.96 -97.76 -104.14
CA ASP A 297 -95.30 -97.96 -103.54
C ASP A 297 -96.46 -97.35 -104.38
N LYS A 298 -96.15 -96.62 -105.47
CA LYS A 298 -97.12 -95.87 -106.28
C LYS A 298 -97.55 -96.54 -107.58
N CYS A 299 -96.97 -97.69 -107.94
CA CYS A 299 -97.35 -98.47 -109.13
C CYS A 299 -98.16 -99.75 -108.83
N SER A 300 -98.27 -100.17 -107.57
CA SER A 300 -98.85 -101.47 -107.17
C SER A 300 -100.35 -101.42 -106.80
N LEU A 301 -101.02 -100.28 -106.94
CA LEU A 301 -102.37 -100.03 -106.39
C LEU A 301 -103.37 -99.52 -107.45
N LYS A 302 -103.74 -100.37 -108.42
CA LYS A 302 -104.86 -100.11 -109.35
C LYS A 302 -105.76 -101.32 -109.69
N GLU A 303 -105.51 -102.49 -109.12
CA GLU A 303 -106.44 -103.63 -109.14
C GLU A 303 -106.94 -103.92 -107.70
N ASP A 304 -107.96 -104.77 -107.54
CA ASP A 304 -108.62 -105.15 -106.26
C ASP A 304 -109.59 -104.14 -105.58
N VAL A 305 -110.39 -103.39 -106.35
CA VAL A 305 -111.57 -102.65 -105.82
C VAL A 305 -112.89 -103.42 -105.99
N VAL A 306 -113.01 -104.33 -106.95
CA VAL A 306 -114.27 -105.03 -107.29
C VAL A 306 -114.63 -106.14 -106.27
N THR A 307 -113.63 -106.80 -105.70
CA THR A 307 -113.74 -108.14 -105.06
C THR A 307 -114.29 -108.14 -103.62
N ARG A 308 -114.93 -107.04 -103.17
CA ARG A 308 -115.29 -106.81 -101.75
C ARG A 308 -116.75 -106.43 -101.45
N ILE A 309 -117.59 -106.16 -102.45
CA ILE A 309 -119.02 -105.83 -102.23
C ILE A 309 -119.87 -107.09 -101.91
N GLU A 310 -119.58 -108.24 -102.53
CA GLU A 310 -120.50 -109.40 -102.50
C GLU A 310 -120.55 -110.16 -101.16
N ARG A 311 -119.49 -110.10 -100.35
CA ARG A 311 -119.38 -110.93 -99.12
C ARG A 311 -120.08 -110.35 -97.88
N ALA A 312 -120.85 -109.27 -98.03
CA ALA A 312 -121.67 -108.70 -96.95
C ALA A 312 -123.06 -109.36 -96.81
N MET A 313 -123.67 -109.85 -97.89
CA MET A 313 -125.09 -110.27 -97.86
C MET A 313 -125.34 -111.75 -97.51
N LEU A 314 -124.34 -112.63 -97.61
CA LEU A 314 -124.55 -114.09 -97.53
C LEU A 314 -124.39 -114.72 -96.12
N ARG A 315 -124.55 -113.94 -95.04
CA ARG A 315 -124.70 -114.48 -93.68
C ARG A 315 -125.82 -113.81 -92.85
N TRP A 316 -126.85 -113.31 -93.52
CA TRP A 316 -128.12 -112.94 -92.87
C TRP A 316 -129.17 -114.08 -92.87
N PHE A 317 -128.92 -115.16 -93.64
CA PHE A 317 -129.74 -116.38 -93.64
C PHE A 317 -128.90 -117.60 -93.26
N GLY A 318 -129.05 -118.05 -92.01
CA GLY A 318 -128.27 -119.17 -91.46
C GLY A 318 -128.85 -119.81 -90.20
N HIS A 319 -130.08 -119.46 -89.79
CA HIS A 319 -130.74 -120.11 -88.66
C HIS A 319 -132.28 -120.13 -88.73
N LEU A 320 -132.81 -120.62 -89.85
CA LEU A 320 -134.12 -121.27 -89.84
C LEU A 320 -134.06 -122.58 -90.65
N GLU A 321 -133.91 -123.68 -89.90
CA GLU A 321 -134.36 -125.04 -90.18
C GLU A 321 -134.08 -125.74 -91.54
N ARG A 322 -133.50 -126.96 -91.44
CA ARG A 322 -133.52 -128.06 -92.44
C ARG A 322 -132.79 -127.75 -93.77
N MET A 323 -131.66 -128.38 -94.11
CA MET A 323 -131.40 -129.83 -94.03
C MET A 323 -129.91 -130.25 -94.01
N ASN A 324 -129.64 -131.31 -93.24
CA ASN A 324 -128.78 -132.47 -93.56
C ASN A 324 -127.23 -132.31 -93.65
N GLU A 325 -126.55 -133.47 -93.60
CA GLU A 325 -125.12 -133.65 -93.34
C GLU A 325 -124.29 -134.09 -94.57
N SER A 326 -122.97 -134.25 -94.33
CA SER A 326 -121.97 -135.03 -95.12
C SER A 326 -121.35 -134.40 -96.38
N GLY A 327 -120.10 -134.80 -96.73
CA GLY A 327 -119.49 -134.46 -98.04
C GLY A 327 -117.98 -134.16 -98.12
N LEU A 328 -117.12 -135.12 -97.78
CA LEU A 328 -115.65 -135.16 -97.95
C LEU A 328 -115.01 -134.60 -99.25
N THR A 329 -113.80 -134.02 -99.14
CA THR A 329 -112.65 -134.05 -100.11
C THR A 329 -112.75 -133.25 -101.45
N LYS A 330 -111.69 -132.93 -102.25
CA LYS A 330 -110.22 -133.26 -102.29
C LYS A 330 -109.43 -132.28 -103.22
N GLN A 331 -108.08 -132.18 -103.04
CA GLN A 331 -107.04 -131.92 -104.08
C GLN A 331 -106.98 -130.50 -104.78
N ILE A 332 -105.86 -129.99 -105.36
CA ILE A 332 -104.47 -130.50 -105.57
C ILE A 332 -103.38 -129.37 -105.62
N TYR A 333 -102.14 -129.67 -105.21
CA TYR A 333 -100.76 -129.16 -105.58
C TYR A 333 -100.51 -127.71 -106.12
N ARG A 334 -99.36 -127.02 -105.92
CA ARG A 334 -97.94 -127.28 -105.44
C ARG A 334 -97.20 -125.90 -105.22
N ALA A 335 -95.91 -125.66 -104.88
CA ALA A 335 -94.70 -126.40 -104.44
C ALA A 335 -93.61 -125.42 -103.83
N SER A 336 -92.57 -125.98 -103.18
CA SER A 336 -91.11 -125.63 -103.19
C SER A 336 -90.53 -124.20 -102.96
N VAL A 337 -89.38 -123.98 -102.27
CA VAL A 337 -88.56 -124.80 -101.31
C VAL A 337 -87.43 -123.98 -100.60
N CYS A 338 -87.05 -124.32 -99.34
CA CYS A 338 -85.75 -124.09 -98.61
C CYS A 338 -85.20 -122.66 -98.30
N ASP A 339 -84.38 -122.39 -97.23
CA ASP A 339 -84.13 -123.05 -95.90
C ASP A 339 -83.27 -122.17 -94.90
N GLY A 340 -83.42 -122.37 -93.57
CA GLY A 340 -82.33 -122.28 -92.54
C GLY A 340 -82.29 -121.15 -91.46
N LYS A 341 -81.48 -121.20 -90.35
CA LYS A 341 -81.28 -122.24 -89.27
C LYS A 341 -80.31 -121.83 -88.08
N VAL A 342 -80.83 -121.62 -86.83
CA VAL A 342 -80.23 -121.92 -85.47
C VAL A 342 -78.98 -121.13 -84.92
N GLY A 343 -78.68 -120.89 -83.60
CA GLY A 343 -79.42 -120.91 -82.28
C GLY A 343 -78.63 -121.30 -80.95
N ARG A 344 -79.06 -120.83 -79.73
CA ARG A 344 -78.85 -121.33 -78.28
C ARG A 344 -77.48 -121.08 -77.53
N SER A 345 -77.18 -121.33 -76.20
CA SER A 345 -77.77 -121.26 -74.78
C SER A 345 -76.78 -121.90 -73.71
N ARG A 346 -76.80 -121.88 -72.32
CA ARG A 346 -77.25 -121.04 -71.13
C ARG A 346 -76.87 -121.75 -69.73
N VAL A 347 -76.96 -121.12 -68.50
CA VAL A 347 -77.17 -121.70 -67.08
C VAL A 347 -75.98 -121.89 -66.01
N LYS A 348 -76.08 -121.43 -64.69
CA LYS A 348 -75.67 -122.09 -63.34
C LYS A 348 -75.75 -121.24 -61.98
N LYS A 349 -75.23 -121.71 -60.78
CA LYS A 349 -75.46 -121.23 -59.33
C LYS A 349 -74.44 -121.74 -58.22
N PHE A 350 -74.09 -121.00 -57.11
CA PHE A 350 -73.79 -121.40 -55.64
C PHE A 350 -73.17 -120.22 -54.75
N TYR A 351 -72.80 -120.16 -53.42
CA TYR A 351 -72.72 -121.01 -52.14
C TYR A 351 -72.72 -120.18 -50.76
N ALA A 352 -72.21 -120.69 -49.58
CA ALA A 352 -72.16 -120.12 -48.16
C ALA A 352 -70.96 -120.69 -47.28
N ASP A 353 -70.64 -120.56 -45.95
CA ASP A 353 -71.13 -120.06 -44.58
C ASP A 353 -69.89 -119.92 -43.55
N HIS A 354 -69.74 -119.86 -42.17
CA HIS A 354 -70.49 -119.93 -40.84
C HIS A 354 -69.63 -119.55 -39.53
N ILE A 355 -70.23 -119.36 -38.31
CA ILE A 355 -69.71 -119.44 -36.84
C ILE A 355 -68.73 -118.37 -36.19
N GLY A 356 -68.45 -118.14 -34.85
CA GLY A 356 -69.15 -118.27 -33.51
C GLY A 356 -68.29 -118.50 -32.16
N GLY A 357 -68.46 -117.74 -31.01
CA GLY A 357 -67.92 -118.00 -29.60
C GLY A 357 -67.55 -116.74 -28.70
N ILE A 358 -67.15 -116.68 -27.37
CA ILE A 358 -67.30 -117.45 -26.06
C ILE A 358 -67.03 -116.60 -24.72
N LEU A 359 -66.52 -117.09 -23.52
CA LEU A 359 -66.79 -116.52 -22.13
C LEU A 359 -65.79 -116.67 -20.88
N LYS A 360 -65.70 -115.63 -19.99
CA LYS A 360 -65.86 -115.50 -18.45
C LYS A 360 -64.96 -116.13 -17.30
N LYS A 361 -64.61 -115.35 -16.21
CA LYS A 361 -64.44 -115.64 -14.71
C LYS A 361 -63.84 -114.43 -13.89
N GLY A 362 -63.74 -114.27 -12.53
CA GLY A 362 -64.46 -114.80 -11.32
C GLY A 362 -63.79 -114.72 -9.87
N GLN A 363 -64.24 -113.79 -8.95
CA GLN A 363 -64.21 -113.78 -7.41
C GLN A 363 -62.88 -113.77 -6.55
N ILE A 364 -62.83 -113.62 -5.18
CA ILE A 364 -63.19 -112.56 -4.16
C ILE A 364 -62.68 -112.96 -2.72
N LEU A 365 -62.17 -112.05 -1.84
CA LEU A 365 -62.37 -112.03 -0.32
C LEU A 365 -61.59 -110.99 0.55
N SER A 366 -62.05 -110.81 1.80
CA SER A 366 -61.42 -110.26 3.04
C SER A 366 -61.07 -108.76 3.18
N THR A 367 -61.92 -108.00 3.91
CA THR A 367 -61.78 -106.54 4.20
C THR A 367 -62.32 -106.15 5.59
N ARG A 368 -61.45 -105.89 6.59
CA ARG A 368 -61.86 -105.09 7.79
C ARG A 368 -60.73 -104.25 8.42
N ASN A 369 -59.59 -104.85 8.78
CA ASN A 369 -58.43 -104.09 9.30
C ASN A 369 -57.78 -103.13 8.28
N ARG A 370 -58.23 -103.13 7.02
CA ARG A 370 -57.84 -102.09 6.06
C ARG A 370 -58.31 -100.70 6.55
N GLY A 371 -59.48 -100.57 7.19
CA GLY A 371 -60.23 -99.31 7.38
C GLY A 371 -59.46 -98.06 7.82
N ALA A 372 -58.50 -98.16 8.75
CA ALA A 372 -57.74 -96.99 9.23
C ALA A 372 -56.57 -96.60 8.30
N CYS A 373 -55.84 -97.61 7.78
CA CYS A 373 -54.85 -97.41 6.73
C CYS A 373 -55.54 -96.92 5.44
N MET A 374 -56.67 -97.53 5.10
CA MET A 374 -57.61 -97.17 4.04
C MET A 374 -58.14 -95.74 4.19
N LYS A 375 -58.38 -95.19 5.39
CA LYS A 375 -58.74 -93.76 5.51
C LYS A 375 -57.57 -92.82 5.20
N ARG A 376 -56.32 -93.18 5.51
CA ARG A 376 -55.14 -92.38 5.11
C ARG A 376 -54.78 -92.57 3.63
N LEU A 377 -54.91 -93.80 3.12
CA LEU A 377 -54.81 -94.11 1.70
C LEU A 377 -55.88 -93.34 0.93
N VAL A 378 -57.17 -93.47 1.25
CA VAL A 378 -58.26 -92.73 0.59
C VAL A 378 -58.03 -91.22 0.66
N VAL A 379 -57.59 -90.62 1.79
CA VAL A 379 -57.29 -89.18 1.79
C VAL A 379 -56.06 -88.80 0.94
N ALA A 380 -55.05 -89.67 0.83
CA ALA A 380 -53.90 -89.47 -0.07
C ALA A 380 -54.22 -89.79 -1.55
N GLU A 381 -55.16 -90.69 -1.78
CA GLU A 381 -55.61 -91.19 -3.09
C GLU A 381 -56.66 -90.25 -3.68
N GLU A 382 -57.56 -89.68 -2.86
CA GLU A 382 -58.40 -88.55 -3.25
C GLU A 382 -57.59 -87.27 -3.46
N ARG A 383 -56.49 -87.05 -2.72
CA ARG A 383 -55.52 -85.99 -3.07
C ARG A 383 -54.83 -86.27 -4.40
N ALA A 384 -54.31 -87.47 -4.62
CA ALA A 384 -53.67 -87.84 -5.88
C ALA A 384 -54.66 -87.83 -7.07
N VAL A 385 -55.94 -88.12 -6.85
CA VAL A 385 -57.01 -87.98 -7.85
C VAL A 385 -57.38 -86.52 -8.05
N ALA A 386 -57.45 -85.68 -7.01
CA ALA A 386 -57.64 -84.25 -7.18
C ALA A 386 -56.47 -83.57 -7.92
N GLU A 387 -55.23 -83.98 -7.63
CA GLU A 387 -54.01 -83.52 -8.30
C GLU A 387 -53.96 -84.01 -9.76
N ARG A 388 -54.38 -85.24 -10.06
CA ARG A 388 -54.57 -85.73 -11.45
C ARG A 388 -55.67 -84.97 -12.18
N ASN A 389 -56.84 -84.81 -11.57
CA ASN A 389 -57.97 -84.08 -12.18
C ASN A 389 -57.61 -82.61 -12.43
N ALA A 390 -56.80 -81.99 -11.56
CA ALA A 390 -56.24 -80.66 -11.79
C ALA A 390 -55.23 -80.67 -12.95
N ALA A 391 -54.30 -81.61 -13.00
CA ALA A 391 -53.33 -81.72 -14.11
C ALA A 391 -54.01 -82.03 -15.46
N GLU A 392 -55.05 -82.85 -15.48
CA GLU A 392 -55.87 -83.17 -16.66
C GLU A 392 -56.71 -81.97 -17.10
N ARG A 393 -57.30 -81.21 -16.17
CA ARG A 393 -57.96 -79.92 -16.46
C ARG A 393 -56.98 -78.93 -17.07
N ASP A 394 -55.81 -78.75 -16.45
CA ASP A 394 -54.81 -77.78 -16.89
C ASP A 394 -54.18 -78.20 -18.24
N GLN A 395 -54.12 -79.49 -18.53
CA GLN A 395 -53.75 -80.02 -19.85
C GLN A 395 -54.85 -79.77 -20.88
N ALA A 396 -56.12 -80.02 -20.55
CA ALA A 396 -57.24 -79.73 -21.43
C ALA A 396 -57.38 -78.22 -21.71
N GLU A 397 -57.03 -77.36 -20.75
CA GLU A 397 -57.01 -75.91 -20.93
C GLU A 397 -55.84 -75.45 -21.83
N ARG A 398 -54.64 -76.04 -21.68
CA ARG A 398 -53.53 -75.81 -22.64
C ARG A 398 -53.95 -76.22 -24.06
N GLU A 399 -54.50 -77.41 -24.21
CA GLU A 399 -54.99 -77.88 -25.50
C GLU A 399 -56.13 -77.03 -26.07
N ALA A 400 -56.99 -76.45 -25.23
CA ALA A 400 -58.02 -75.51 -25.67
C ALA A 400 -57.38 -74.23 -26.22
N ARG A 401 -56.41 -73.66 -25.52
CA ARG A 401 -55.65 -72.47 -25.97
C ARG A 401 -54.82 -72.76 -27.23
N GLU A 402 -54.24 -73.95 -27.38
CA GLU A 402 -53.56 -74.38 -28.60
C GLU A 402 -54.54 -74.51 -29.78
N LYS A 403 -55.74 -75.07 -29.55
CA LYS A 403 -56.80 -75.18 -30.56
C LYS A 403 -57.34 -73.80 -30.95
N GLU A 404 -57.50 -72.89 -29.99
CA GLU A 404 -57.88 -71.48 -30.20
C GLU A 404 -56.82 -70.72 -31.01
N THR A 405 -55.53 -70.84 -30.65
CA THR A 405 -54.39 -70.30 -31.42
C THR A 405 -54.38 -70.83 -32.86
N ARG A 406 -54.70 -72.13 -33.02
CA ARG A 406 -54.76 -72.76 -34.34
C ARG A 406 -55.98 -72.31 -35.16
N VAL A 407 -57.11 -72.02 -34.52
CA VAL A 407 -58.26 -71.37 -35.19
C VAL A 407 -57.87 -69.98 -35.67
N LEU A 408 -57.19 -69.17 -34.85
CA LEU A 408 -56.71 -67.85 -35.27
C LEU A 408 -55.72 -67.91 -36.45
N SER A 409 -54.82 -68.91 -36.48
CA SER A 409 -53.96 -69.18 -37.64
C SER A 409 -54.79 -69.48 -38.89
N LEU A 410 -55.74 -70.43 -38.79
CA LEU A 410 -56.59 -70.84 -39.91
C LEU A 410 -57.54 -69.72 -40.39
N THR A 411 -57.99 -68.83 -39.50
CA THR A 411 -58.73 -67.62 -39.88
C THR A 411 -57.83 -66.69 -40.69
N ARG A 412 -56.61 -66.40 -40.21
CA ARG A 412 -55.65 -65.57 -40.96
C ARG A 412 -55.27 -66.19 -42.30
N GLU A 413 -55.04 -67.50 -42.37
CA GLU A 413 -54.77 -68.23 -43.61
C GLU A 413 -55.95 -68.15 -44.60
N LEU A 414 -57.19 -68.08 -44.10
CA LEU A 414 -58.41 -67.92 -44.90
C LEU A 414 -58.62 -66.47 -45.36
N ASP A 415 -58.33 -65.48 -44.51
CA ASP A 415 -58.35 -64.06 -44.87
C ASP A 415 -57.27 -63.75 -45.94
N GLU A 416 -56.03 -64.23 -45.73
CA GLU A 416 -54.95 -64.14 -46.70
C GLU A 416 -55.25 -64.93 -48.00
N ALA A 417 -56.17 -65.89 -47.99
CA ALA A 417 -56.65 -66.56 -49.21
C ALA A 417 -57.78 -65.76 -49.88
N ALA A 418 -58.65 -65.10 -49.12
CA ALA A 418 -59.68 -64.20 -49.64
C ALA A 418 -59.07 -62.96 -50.32
N GLU A 419 -58.03 -62.35 -49.73
CA GLU A 419 -57.28 -61.25 -50.36
C GLU A 419 -56.67 -61.68 -51.70
N LYS A 420 -56.08 -62.88 -51.78
CA LYS A 420 -55.54 -63.45 -53.03
C LYS A 420 -56.65 -63.73 -54.06
N ILE A 421 -57.84 -64.12 -53.63
CA ILE A 421 -59.00 -64.27 -54.53
C ILE A 421 -59.46 -62.90 -55.05
N GLU A 422 -59.51 -61.86 -54.21
CA GLU A 422 -59.80 -60.49 -54.67
C GLU A 422 -58.73 -59.96 -55.62
N GLU A 423 -57.46 -60.21 -55.37
CA GLU A 423 -56.35 -59.82 -56.25
C GLU A 423 -56.42 -60.55 -57.61
N LEU A 424 -56.71 -61.85 -57.60
CA LEU A 424 -56.99 -62.62 -58.82
C LEU A 424 -58.27 -62.17 -59.54
N GLU A 425 -59.28 -61.69 -58.83
CA GLU A 425 -60.44 -61.06 -59.47
C GLU A 425 -60.12 -59.68 -60.05
N ARG A 426 -59.29 -58.87 -59.41
CA ARG A 426 -58.83 -57.58 -59.93
C ARG A 426 -57.98 -57.78 -61.19
N SER A 427 -57.00 -58.69 -61.16
CA SER A 427 -56.18 -59.01 -62.33
C SER A 427 -57.01 -59.65 -63.45
N LYS A 428 -57.98 -60.52 -63.12
CA LYS A 428 -58.95 -61.05 -64.11
C LYS A 428 -59.80 -59.93 -64.75
N ARG A 429 -60.27 -58.96 -63.99
CA ARG A 429 -61.04 -57.81 -64.53
C ARG A 429 -60.15 -56.92 -65.41
N LEU A 430 -58.89 -56.75 -65.04
CA LEU A 430 -57.91 -55.96 -65.78
C LEU A 430 -57.53 -56.67 -67.10
N LEU A 431 -57.20 -57.96 -67.05
CA LEU A 431 -56.99 -58.83 -68.23
C LEU A 431 -58.25 -58.94 -69.10
N GLN A 432 -59.46 -58.84 -68.54
CA GLN A 432 -60.69 -58.77 -69.33
C GLN A 432 -60.85 -57.40 -70.02
N SER A 433 -60.47 -56.29 -69.37
CA SER A 433 -60.40 -54.97 -70.03
C SER A 433 -59.39 -55.00 -71.17
N GLU A 434 -58.17 -55.50 -70.92
CA GLU A 434 -57.13 -55.67 -71.95
C GLU A 434 -57.61 -56.57 -73.10
N LEU A 435 -58.31 -57.68 -72.80
CA LEU A 435 -58.84 -58.58 -73.83
C LEU A 435 -60.02 -57.97 -74.60
N ASP A 436 -60.88 -57.19 -73.96
CA ASP A 436 -61.97 -56.45 -74.61
C ASP A 436 -61.42 -55.27 -75.44
N GLU A 437 -60.37 -54.59 -74.97
CA GLU A 437 -59.63 -53.56 -75.70
C GLU A 437 -58.89 -54.15 -76.92
N LEU A 438 -58.17 -55.26 -76.76
CA LEU A 438 -57.55 -56.01 -77.85
C LEU A 438 -58.59 -56.57 -78.83
N ALA A 439 -59.75 -57.03 -78.35
CA ALA A 439 -60.85 -57.44 -79.22
C ALA A 439 -61.45 -56.23 -79.98
N ASN A 440 -61.45 -55.03 -79.39
CA ASN A 440 -61.84 -53.79 -80.07
C ASN A 440 -60.77 -53.30 -81.08
N THR A 441 -59.47 -53.58 -80.87
CA THR A 441 -58.42 -53.30 -81.90
C THR A 441 -58.38 -54.34 -83.00
N GLN A 442 -58.70 -55.61 -82.69
CA GLN A 442 -58.72 -56.71 -83.67
C GLN A 442 -60.04 -56.74 -84.48
N GLY A 443 -61.16 -56.34 -83.87
CA GLY A 443 -62.48 -56.36 -84.48
C GLY A 443 -62.74 -55.29 -85.55
N THR A 444 -61.77 -54.40 -85.81
CA THR A 444 -61.87 -53.39 -86.89
C THR A 444 -61.15 -53.78 -88.18
N ALA A 445 -60.29 -54.82 -88.16
CA ALA A 445 -59.17 -55.09 -89.08
C ALA A 445 -59.47 -55.32 -90.58
N ASP A 446 -60.71 -55.11 -91.03
CA ASP A 446 -61.11 -55.16 -92.44
C ASP A 446 -61.03 -53.78 -93.14
N LYS A 447 -60.45 -52.75 -92.52
CA LYS A 447 -60.41 -51.36 -93.05
C LYS A 447 -59.04 -50.69 -92.94
N ASN A 448 -58.02 -51.47 -93.30
CA ASN A 448 -56.55 -51.24 -93.42
C ASN A 448 -55.98 -49.82 -93.71
N VAL A 449 -56.77 -48.79 -94.04
CA VAL A 449 -56.29 -47.40 -94.17
C VAL A 449 -56.77 -46.55 -92.99
N HIS A 450 -58.08 -46.47 -92.74
CA HIS A 450 -58.63 -45.64 -91.66
C HIS A 450 -58.25 -46.15 -90.26
N GLU A 451 -57.92 -47.43 -90.13
CA GLU A 451 -57.37 -48.00 -88.91
C GLU A 451 -55.93 -47.57 -88.67
N LEU A 452 -55.09 -47.58 -89.71
CA LEU A 452 -53.72 -47.05 -89.62
C LEU A 452 -53.75 -45.53 -89.34
N GLU A 453 -54.69 -44.78 -89.91
CA GLU A 453 -54.91 -43.37 -89.54
C GLU A 453 -55.36 -43.19 -88.08
N ARG A 454 -56.20 -44.09 -87.55
CA ARG A 454 -56.65 -44.04 -86.14
C ARG A 454 -55.55 -44.43 -85.17
N ALA A 455 -54.83 -45.53 -85.44
CA ALA A 455 -53.69 -45.98 -84.64
C ALA A 455 -52.55 -44.95 -84.67
N LYS A 456 -52.27 -44.37 -85.85
CA LYS A 456 -51.35 -43.24 -85.98
C LYS A 456 -51.78 -42.06 -85.10
N ARG A 457 -53.05 -41.63 -85.15
CA ARG A 457 -53.55 -40.53 -84.30
C ARG A 457 -53.50 -40.86 -82.81
N ALA A 458 -53.71 -42.11 -82.41
CA ALA A 458 -53.56 -42.53 -81.01
C ALA A 458 -52.10 -42.45 -80.55
N LEU A 459 -51.16 -42.94 -81.37
CA LEU A 459 -49.72 -42.81 -81.12
C LEU A 459 -49.25 -41.33 -81.16
N GLU A 460 -49.81 -40.49 -82.03
CA GLU A 460 -49.56 -39.05 -82.06
C GLU A 460 -50.11 -38.35 -80.80
N SER A 461 -51.22 -38.82 -80.23
CA SER A 461 -51.74 -38.34 -78.93
C SER A 461 -50.83 -38.76 -77.78
N GLN A 462 -50.48 -40.04 -77.68
CA GLN A 462 -49.56 -40.55 -76.65
C GLN A 462 -48.17 -39.89 -76.74
N LEU A 463 -47.67 -39.62 -77.95
CA LEU A 463 -46.42 -38.87 -78.17
C LEU A 463 -46.54 -37.40 -77.75
N ALA A 464 -47.72 -36.79 -77.86
CA ALA A 464 -47.97 -35.42 -77.39
C ALA A 464 -48.14 -35.38 -75.86
N GLU A 465 -48.83 -36.36 -75.27
CA GLU A 465 -48.99 -36.52 -73.81
C GLU A 465 -47.63 -36.78 -73.14
N LEU A 466 -46.81 -37.67 -73.70
CA LEU A 466 -45.44 -37.90 -73.22
C LEU A 466 -44.53 -36.68 -73.42
N ARG A 467 -44.76 -35.84 -74.43
CA ARG A 467 -44.04 -34.56 -74.57
C ARG A 467 -44.44 -33.57 -73.50
N ALA A 468 -45.74 -33.36 -73.30
CA ALA A 468 -46.25 -32.51 -72.22
C ALA A 468 -45.74 -32.95 -70.85
N GLN A 469 -45.67 -34.26 -70.59
CA GLN A 469 -45.10 -34.79 -69.34
C GLN A 469 -43.58 -34.57 -69.21
N ASN A 470 -42.81 -34.58 -70.31
CA ASN A 470 -41.40 -34.20 -70.25
C ASN A 470 -41.24 -32.69 -70.07
N GLU A 471 -42.05 -31.87 -70.75
CA GLU A 471 -42.07 -30.41 -70.60
C GLU A 471 -42.44 -30.00 -69.15
N GLU A 472 -43.45 -30.64 -68.54
CA GLU A 472 -43.82 -30.47 -67.12
C GLU A 472 -42.68 -30.88 -66.17
N ILE A 473 -41.96 -31.98 -66.44
CA ILE A 473 -40.83 -32.44 -65.62
C ILE A 473 -39.59 -31.55 -65.80
N GLU A 474 -39.36 -31.01 -66.99
CA GLU A 474 -38.28 -30.05 -67.28
C GLU A 474 -38.53 -28.70 -66.58
N ASP A 475 -39.77 -28.20 -66.58
CA ASP A 475 -40.20 -27.02 -65.82
C ASP A 475 -40.07 -27.24 -64.29
N ASP A 476 -40.55 -28.37 -63.75
CA ASP A 476 -40.41 -28.70 -62.33
C ASP A 476 -38.93 -28.85 -61.92
N LEU A 477 -38.10 -29.48 -62.76
CA LEU A 477 -36.66 -29.57 -62.54
C LEU A 477 -36.04 -28.17 -62.48
N GLN A 478 -36.34 -27.30 -63.46
CA GLN A 478 -35.84 -25.92 -63.47
C GLN A 478 -36.28 -25.15 -62.22
N LEU A 479 -37.52 -25.31 -61.75
CA LEU A 479 -38.00 -24.70 -60.51
C LEU A 479 -37.22 -25.19 -59.27
N THR A 480 -36.86 -26.48 -59.22
CA THR A 480 -36.03 -27.01 -58.11
C THR A 480 -34.57 -26.55 -58.19
N GLU A 481 -33.98 -26.40 -59.38
CA GLU A 481 -32.64 -25.83 -59.54
C GLU A 481 -32.60 -24.35 -59.14
N ASP A 482 -33.61 -23.58 -59.53
CA ASP A 482 -33.74 -22.17 -59.17
C ASP A 482 -33.93 -21.99 -57.65
N ALA A 483 -34.71 -22.87 -57.01
CA ALA A 483 -34.84 -22.93 -55.55
C ALA A 483 -33.52 -23.31 -54.85
N LYS A 484 -32.78 -24.28 -55.38
CA LYS A 484 -31.45 -24.67 -54.89
C LYS A 484 -30.46 -23.51 -54.97
N LEU A 485 -30.38 -22.81 -56.11
CA LEU A 485 -29.49 -21.66 -56.29
C LEU A 485 -29.81 -20.53 -55.29
N ARG A 486 -31.08 -20.25 -55.02
CA ARG A 486 -31.49 -19.29 -53.99
C ARG A 486 -31.05 -19.71 -52.59
N LEU A 487 -31.17 -21.00 -52.24
CA LEU A 487 -30.69 -21.53 -50.96
C LEU A 487 -29.15 -21.47 -50.85
N GLU A 488 -28.43 -21.73 -51.95
CA GLU A 488 -26.98 -21.69 -51.99
C GLU A 488 -26.43 -20.26 -51.86
N VAL A 489 -27.05 -19.28 -52.54
CA VAL A 489 -26.75 -17.84 -52.37
C VAL A 489 -27.08 -17.38 -50.95
N ASN A 490 -28.22 -17.78 -50.38
CA ASN A 490 -28.57 -17.47 -48.99
C ASN A 490 -27.55 -18.07 -48.00
N MET A 491 -27.09 -19.30 -48.22
CA MET A 491 -26.03 -19.92 -47.41
C MET A 491 -24.70 -19.16 -47.53
N GLN A 492 -24.31 -18.72 -48.73
CA GLN A 492 -23.10 -17.91 -48.93
C GLN A 492 -23.21 -16.55 -48.23
N ALA A 493 -24.37 -15.88 -48.33
CA ALA A 493 -24.64 -14.62 -47.62
C ALA A 493 -24.56 -14.78 -46.09
N MET A 494 -25.15 -15.86 -45.55
CA MET A 494 -25.08 -16.18 -44.12
C MET A 494 -23.65 -16.50 -43.67
N ARG A 495 -22.86 -17.25 -44.46
CA ARG A 495 -21.44 -17.51 -44.16
C ARG A 495 -20.64 -16.21 -44.13
N ALA A 496 -20.76 -15.38 -45.16
CA ALA A 496 -20.08 -14.09 -45.23
C ALA A 496 -20.54 -13.12 -44.13
N GLN A 497 -21.75 -13.27 -43.59
CA GLN A 497 -22.18 -12.56 -42.39
C GLN A 497 -21.50 -13.12 -41.13
N PHE A 498 -21.53 -14.44 -40.90
CA PHE A 498 -20.88 -15.07 -39.75
C PHE A 498 -19.36 -14.78 -39.71
N GLU A 499 -18.69 -14.72 -40.86
CA GLU A 499 -17.27 -14.35 -40.96
C GLU A 499 -17.04 -12.88 -40.51
N ARG A 500 -17.91 -11.94 -40.93
CA ARG A 500 -17.86 -10.54 -40.48
C ARG A 500 -18.20 -10.38 -38.99
N ASP A 501 -19.21 -11.09 -38.51
CA ASP A 501 -19.62 -11.07 -37.10
C ASP A 501 -18.54 -11.69 -36.21
N LEU A 502 -17.84 -12.74 -36.68
CA LEU A 502 -16.69 -13.35 -36.02
C LEU A 502 -15.50 -12.38 -35.98
N GLN A 503 -15.11 -11.78 -37.11
CA GLN A 503 -14.01 -10.81 -37.17
C GLN A 503 -14.29 -9.61 -36.24
N ALA A 504 -15.51 -9.06 -36.25
CA ALA A 504 -15.90 -7.97 -35.35
C ALA A 504 -15.84 -8.37 -33.87
N LYS A 505 -16.04 -9.66 -33.53
CA LYS A 505 -15.86 -10.19 -32.17
C LYS A 505 -14.39 -10.41 -31.81
N GLU A 506 -13.55 -10.80 -32.75
CA GLU A 506 -12.11 -10.91 -32.56
C GLU A 506 -11.47 -9.52 -32.37
N GLU A 507 -11.86 -8.53 -33.18
CA GLU A 507 -11.44 -7.13 -33.07
C GLU A 507 -11.91 -6.51 -31.74
N GLN A 508 -13.17 -6.71 -31.34
CA GLN A 508 -13.67 -6.32 -30.02
C GLN A 508 -12.92 -7.02 -28.87
N GLY A 509 -12.49 -8.26 -29.06
CA GLY A 509 -11.67 -9.01 -28.10
C GLY A 509 -10.22 -8.51 -28.02
N GLU A 510 -9.64 -8.12 -29.16
CA GLU A 510 -8.36 -7.43 -29.22
C GLU A 510 -8.40 -6.05 -28.57
N GLU A 511 -9.42 -5.24 -28.86
CA GLU A 511 -9.55 -3.89 -28.28
C GLU A 511 -9.69 -3.96 -26.75
N LYS A 512 -10.51 -4.88 -26.22
CA LYS A 512 -10.58 -5.15 -24.78
C LYS A 512 -9.23 -5.59 -24.21
N ARG A 513 -8.47 -6.47 -24.89
CA ARG A 513 -7.12 -6.87 -24.47
C ARG A 513 -6.13 -5.70 -24.49
N ARG A 514 -6.16 -4.85 -25.51
CA ARG A 514 -5.33 -3.62 -25.61
C ARG A 514 -5.68 -2.63 -24.49
N GLY A 515 -6.97 -2.49 -24.16
CA GLY A 515 -7.46 -1.70 -23.02
C GLY A 515 -6.93 -2.20 -21.68
N ILE A 516 -7.05 -3.51 -21.40
CA ILE A 516 -6.54 -4.12 -20.16
C ILE A 516 -5.00 -4.02 -20.08
N VAL A 517 -4.29 -4.25 -21.19
CA VAL A 517 -2.81 -4.09 -21.23
C VAL A 517 -2.40 -2.63 -21.01
N LYS A 518 -3.20 -1.66 -21.46
CA LYS A 518 -2.97 -0.24 -21.13
C LYS A 518 -3.20 0.01 -19.65
N GLN A 519 -4.33 -0.42 -19.08
CA GLN A 519 -4.64 -0.26 -17.65
C GLN A 519 -3.57 -0.90 -16.76
N LEU A 520 -3.04 -2.06 -17.14
CA LEU A 520 -1.92 -2.71 -16.43
C LEU A 520 -0.66 -1.83 -16.47
N ARG A 521 -0.29 -1.26 -17.62
CA ARG A 521 0.86 -0.34 -17.73
C ARG A 521 0.66 0.96 -16.95
N ASP A 522 -0.55 1.52 -16.99
CA ASP A 522 -0.91 2.73 -16.25
C ASP A 522 -0.75 2.47 -14.73
N LEU A 523 -1.25 1.33 -14.22
CA LEU A 523 -1.08 0.88 -12.83
C LEU A 523 0.37 0.49 -12.46
N GLU A 524 1.14 -0.11 -13.38
CA GLU A 524 2.57 -0.38 -13.20
C GLU A 524 3.36 0.93 -13.06
N GLY A 525 2.98 1.96 -13.82
CA GLY A 525 3.51 3.32 -13.72
C GLY A 525 3.22 3.95 -12.36
N GLU A 526 1.96 3.95 -11.92
CA GLU A 526 1.56 4.43 -10.58
C GLU A 526 2.33 3.70 -9.46
N LEU A 527 2.47 2.37 -9.57
CA LEU A 527 3.23 1.56 -8.61
C LEU A 527 4.72 1.90 -8.60
N GLU A 528 5.32 2.23 -9.75
CA GLU A 528 6.68 2.73 -9.82
C GLU A 528 6.84 4.13 -9.23
N GLU A 529 5.88 5.03 -9.42
CA GLU A 529 5.90 6.36 -8.82
C GLU A 529 5.75 6.30 -7.29
N GLU A 530 4.83 5.48 -6.77
CA GLU A 530 4.74 5.17 -5.34
C GLU A 530 6.06 4.60 -4.78
N ARG A 531 6.71 3.67 -5.51
CA ARG A 531 8.03 3.15 -5.11
C ARG A 531 9.10 4.26 -5.08
N LYS A 532 9.10 5.19 -6.03
CA LYS A 532 10.04 6.34 -6.10
C LYS A 532 9.76 7.34 -4.95
N GLN A 533 8.50 7.70 -4.72
CA GLN A 533 8.08 8.59 -3.63
C GLN A 533 8.41 7.97 -2.25
N ARG A 534 8.10 6.69 -2.05
CA ARG A 534 8.43 5.97 -0.81
C ARG A 534 9.94 5.84 -0.58
N ALA A 535 10.75 5.68 -1.63
CA ALA A 535 12.20 5.70 -1.53
C ALA A 535 12.74 7.09 -1.15
N ALA A 536 12.19 8.16 -1.73
CA ALA A 536 12.53 9.54 -1.37
C ALA A 536 12.15 9.85 0.10
N ALA A 537 10.94 9.48 0.53
CA ALA A 537 10.49 9.63 1.92
C ALA A 537 11.40 8.88 2.91
N VAL A 538 11.83 7.65 2.59
CA VAL A 538 12.79 6.90 3.42
C VAL A 538 14.17 7.57 3.45
N ALA A 539 14.64 8.15 2.35
CA ALA A 539 15.90 8.90 2.31
C ALA A 539 15.82 10.19 3.17
N GLN A 540 14.72 10.93 3.05
CA GLN A 540 14.47 12.14 3.84
C GLN A 540 14.31 11.82 5.33
N ARG A 541 13.61 10.72 5.68
CA ARG A 541 13.52 10.24 7.06
C ARG A 541 14.89 9.89 7.65
N LYS A 542 15.77 9.22 6.87
CA LYS A 542 17.16 8.93 7.29
C LYS A 542 18.00 10.20 7.48
N LYS A 543 17.77 11.24 6.67
CA LYS A 543 18.41 12.56 6.86
C LYS A 543 17.96 13.21 8.17
N LEU A 544 16.66 13.20 8.46
CA LEU A 544 16.12 13.70 9.73
C LEU A 544 16.56 12.87 10.95
N GLU A 545 16.66 11.54 10.82
CA GLU A 545 17.23 10.66 11.85
C GLU A 545 18.70 11.00 12.16
N ALA A 546 19.50 11.38 11.17
CA ALA A 546 20.88 11.82 11.35
C ALA A 546 20.95 13.22 11.98
N GLU A 547 20.17 14.18 11.47
CA GLU A 547 20.11 15.56 11.99
C GLU A 547 19.63 15.60 13.45
N LEU A 548 18.65 14.76 13.81
CA LEU A 548 18.23 14.54 15.20
C LEU A 548 19.37 14.02 16.06
N LYS A 549 20.09 12.99 15.61
CA LYS A 549 21.20 12.38 16.35
C LYS A 549 22.39 13.34 16.55
N ASP A 550 22.64 14.23 15.60
CA ASP A 550 23.66 15.27 15.74
C ASP A 550 23.18 16.40 16.68
N ALA A 551 21.89 16.73 16.68
CA ALA A 551 21.29 17.63 17.67
C ALA A 551 21.31 17.04 19.10
N GLU A 552 21.07 15.74 19.27
CA GLU A 552 21.20 15.03 20.55
C GLU A 552 22.64 15.08 21.07
N GLN A 553 23.64 14.85 20.21
CA GLN A 553 25.06 14.96 20.56
C GLN A 553 25.43 16.40 20.95
N ALA A 554 24.94 17.40 20.21
CA ALA A 554 25.14 18.81 20.53
C ALA A 554 24.49 19.19 21.88
N LEU A 555 23.27 18.71 22.15
CA LEU A 555 22.57 18.92 23.41
C LEU A 555 23.29 18.25 24.60
N HIS A 556 23.83 17.04 24.41
CA HIS A 556 24.64 16.36 25.42
C HIS A 556 25.93 17.14 25.71
N LEU A 557 26.61 17.65 24.68
CA LEU A 557 27.81 18.47 24.83
C LEU A 557 27.50 19.80 25.55
N ALA A 558 26.40 20.46 25.18
CA ALA A 558 25.93 21.70 25.81
C ALA A 558 25.55 21.48 27.29
N ASN A 559 24.88 20.38 27.62
CA ASN A 559 24.59 20.03 29.02
C ASN A 559 25.86 19.77 29.84
N LYS A 560 26.86 19.07 29.27
CA LYS A 560 28.15 18.90 29.95
C LYS A 560 28.86 20.24 30.19
N LEU A 561 28.90 21.13 29.20
CA LEU A 561 29.46 22.48 29.34
C LEU A 561 28.71 23.32 30.39
N LYS A 562 27.38 23.19 30.46
CA LYS A 562 26.53 23.81 31.50
C LYS A 562 26.85 23.27 32.90
N GLU A 563 27.03 21.96 33.06
CA GLU A 563 27.44 21.38 34.34
C GLU A 563 28.81 21.87 34.79
N ASP A 564 29.79 21.88 33.88
CA ASP A 564 31.16 22.31 34.20
C ASP A 564 31.21 23.82 34.51
N ALA A 565 30.44 24.64 33.80
CA ALA A 565 30.21 26.03 34.17
C ALA A 565 29.51 26.18 35.54
N SER A 566 28.53 25.32 35.87
CA SER A 566 27.85 25.33 37.17
C SER A 566 28.80 24.94 38.32
N LYS A 567 29.70 23.98 38.09
CA LYS A 567 30.78 23.60 39.03
C LYS A 567 31.72 24.80 39.25
N GLN A 568 32.12 25.49 38.18
CA GLN A 568 32.98 26.68 38.24
C GLN A 568 32.30 27.85 38.98
N VAL A 569 31.02 28.14 38.71
CA VAL A 569 30.26 29.17 39.44
C VAL A 569 30.14 28.85 40.94
N LYS A 570 29.89 27.60 41.31
CA LYS A 570 29.89 27.17 42.72
C LYS A 570 31.25 27.35 43.39
N LYS A 571 32.35 27.07 42.67
CA LYS A 571 33.71 27.29 43.17
C LYS A 571 33.98 28.78 43.39
N LEU A 572 33.65 29.64 42.43
CA LEU A 572 33.79 31.09 42.54
C LEU A 572 32.93 31.67 43.68
N GLN A 573 31.70 31.18 43.87
CA GLN A 573 30.86 31.55 45.02
C GLN A 573 31.47 31.15 46.37
N GLN A 574 32.17 30.01 46.43
CA GLN A 574 32.86 29.58 47.66
C GLN A 574 34.08 30.46 47.93
N GLN A 575 34.91 30.72 46.92
CA GLN A 575 36.07 31.63 47.04
C GLN A 575 35.65 33.06 47.41
N MET A 576 34.52 33.55 46.90
CA MET A 576 33.94 34.84 47.31
C MET A 576 33.56 34.85 48.79
N LYS A 577 32.96 33.77 49.32
CA LYS A 577 32.62 33.67 50.75
C LYS A 577 33.86 33.61 51.64
N GLU A 578 34.90 32.89 51.20
CA GLU A 578 36.18 32.81 51.89
C GLU A 578 36.86 34.19 51.95
N ALA A 579 36.94 34.90 50.83
CA ALA A 579 37.47 36.27 50.78
C ALA A 579 36.66 37.29 51.60
N LEU A 580 35.33 37.14 51.67
CA LEU A 580 34.49 37.95 52.57
C LEU A 580 34.80 37.65 54.04
N ARG A 581 34.95 36.37 54.42
CA ARG A 581 35.29 35.95 55.79
C ARG A 581 36.67 36.47 56.21
N GLU A 582 37.66 36.39 55.33
CA GLU A 582 38.99 36.98 55.55
C GLU A 582 38.92 38.52 55.68
N ALA A 583 38.07 39.19 54.91
CA ALA A 583 37.87 40.64 55.02
C ALA A 583 37.14 41.04 56.32
N GLU A 584 36.27 40.19 56.86
CA GLU A 584 35.61 40.37 58.15
C GLU A 584 36.59 40.14 59.31
N GLU A 585 37.40 39.07 59.27
CA GLU A 585 38.48 38.82 60.25
C GLU A 585 39.53 39.95 60.23
N ALA A 586 39.91 40.44 59.05
CA ALA A 586 40.82 41.58 58.90
C ALA A 586 40.20 42.92 59.34
N ARG A 587 38.87 43.05 59.40
CA ARG A 587 38.19 44.20 60.02
C ARG A 587 38.20 44.08 61.54
N ALA A 588 37.84 42.91 62.08
CA ALA A 588 37.87 42.64 63.52
C ALA A 588 39.27 42.89 64.11
N GLY A 589 40.32 42.33 63.50
CA GLY A 589 41.70 42.55 63.95
C GLY A 589 42.17 44.02 63.87
N ARG A 590 41.63 44.82 62.94
CA ARG A 590 41.87 46.28 62.91
C ARG A 590 41.15 47.01 64.04
N GLU A 591 39.95 46.57 64.41
CA GLU A 591 39.18 47.18 65.50
C GLU A 591 39.78 46.81 66.87
N GLU A 592 40.22 45.57 67.05
CA GLU A 592 41.03 45.14 68.20
C GLU A 592 42.33 45.96 68.31
N ALA A 593 43.08 46.11 67.22
CA ALA A 593 44.30 46.94 67.20
C ALA A 593 44.01 48.43 67.49
N ALA A 594 42.90 48.98 66.99
CA ALA A 594 42.49 50.35 67.28
C ALA A 594 42.08 50.54 68.76
N ASN A 595 41.47 49.53 69.38
CA ASN A 595 41.14 49.56 70.80
C ASN A 595 42.40 49.40 71.67
N ALA A 596 43.33 48.52 71.31
CA ALA A 596 44.64 48.41 71.96
C ALA A 596 45.44 49.72 71.86
N ALA A 597 45.39 50.42 70.71
CA ALA A 597 46.01 51.73 70.54
C ALA A 597 45.36 52.81 71.43
N ARG A 598 44.03 52.85 71.54
CA ARG A 598 43.31 53.75 72.47
C ARG A 598 43.68 53.49 73.93
N ASP A 599 43.85 52.23 74.33
CA ASP A 599 44.26 51.87 75.69
C ASP A 599 45.74 52.17 75.96
N ALA A 600 46.61 52.07 74.96
CA ALA A 600 47.97 52.60 75.05
C ALA A 600 47.98 54.14 75.18
N GLU A 601 47.18 54.84 74.38
CA GLU A 601 47.04 56.30 74.44
C GLU A 601 46.50 56.79 75.79
N ARG A 602 45.56 56.05 76.40
CA ARG A 602 45.09 56.29 77.78
C ARG A 602 46.21 56.12 78.81
N ARG A 603 47.06 55.09 78.66
CA ARG A 603 48.22 54.87 79.56
C ARG A 603 49.27 55.96 79.41
N VAL A 604 49.55 56.41 78.19
CA VAL A 604 50.46 57.56 77.96
C VAL A 604 49.93 58.80 78.67
N LYS A 605 48.64 59.15 78.52
CA LYS A 605 48.04 60.31 79.18
C LYS A 605 47.99 60.21 80.71
N ALA A 606 47.94 59.00 81.27
CA ALA A 606 48.11 58.78 82.70
C ALA A 606 49.56 59.05 83.15
N LEU A 607 50.55 58.51 82.43
CA LEU A 607 51.98 58.74 82.71
C LEU A 607 52.39 60.22 82.51
N GLU A 608 51.80 60.92 81.55
CA GLU A 608 51.96 62.37 81.36
C GLU A 608 51.44 63.17 82.57
N ALA A 609 50.30 62.75 83.15
CA ALA A 609 49.75 63.37 84.35
C ALA A 609 50.60 63.06 85.61
N GLU A 610 51.09 61.82 85.75
CA GLU A 610 52.02 61.43 86.82
C GLU A 610 53.35 62.21 86.72
N ALA A 611 53.88 62.42 85.52
CA ALA A 611 55.08 63.22 85.28
C ALA A 611 54.87 64.72 85.60
N LEU A 612 53.69 65.27 85.28
CA LEU A 612 53.31 66.63 85.67
C LEU A 612 53.21 66.78 87.20
N GLN A 613 52.61 65.81 87.90
CA GLN A 613 52.56 65.82 89.37
C GLN A 613 53.98 65.80 89.97
N GLN A 614 54.88 64.95 89.48
CA GLN A 614 56.28 64.92 89.94
C GLN A 614 57.02 66.23 89.65
N ALA A 615 56.70 66.93 88.55
CA ALA A 615 57.26 68.26 88.28
C ALA A 615 56.73 69.34 89.25
N GLU A 616 55.46 69.28 89.65
CA GLU A 616 54.90 70.17 90.67
C GLU A 616 55.49 69.91 92.07
N GLU A 617 55.68 68.63 92.43
CA GLU A 617 56.34 68.20 93.67
C GLU A 617 57.81 68.67 93.71
N LEU A 618 58.55 68.52 92.61
CA LEU A 618 59.92 69.05 92.48
C LEU A 618 59.94 70.57 92.62
N ALA A 619 59.06 71.28 91.92
CA ALA A 619 58.96 72.74 92.01
C ALA A 619 58.53 73.24 93.41
N ALA A 620 57.83 72.42 94.20
CA ALA A 620 57.55 72.69 95.61
C ALA A 620 58.80 72.50 96.49
N SER A 621 59.58 71.43 96.23
CA SER A 621 60.86 71.19 96.89
C SER A 621 61.87 72.30 96.62
N GLU A 622 61.96 72.81 95.38
CA GLU A 622 62.83 73.95 95.04
C GLU A 622 62.43 75.24 95.78
N ARG A 623 61.13 75.47 96.00
CA ARG A 623 60.63 76.61 96.78
C ARG A 623 61.01 76.49 98.25
N ALA A 624 60.88 75.30 98.84
CA ALA A 624 61.33 75.06 100.21
C ALA A 624 62.86 75.25 100.36
N ARG A 625 63.65 74.79 99.37
CA ARG A 625 65.10 74.99 99.34
C ARG A 625 65.48 76.48 99.35
N ARG A 626 64.81 77.30 98.52
CA ARG A 626 65.05 78.75 98.47
C ARG A 626 64.68 79.49 99.76
N GLN A 627 63.70 78.99 100.52
CA GLN A 627 63.36 79.59 101.80
C GLN A 627 64.46 79.34 102.84
N ALA A 628 65.02 78.12 102.89
CA ALA A 628 66.18 77.82 103.73
C ALA A 628 67.45 78.59 103.33
N GLU A 629 67.62 78.91 102.03
CA GLU A 629 68.70 79.79 101.56
C GLU A 629 68.54 81.25 102.06
N ALA A 630 67.31 81.77 102.12
CA ALA A 630 67.05 83.10 102.68
C ALA A 630 67.27 83.15 104.21
N GLU A 631 66.84 82.11 104.93
CA GLU A 631 67.06 81.97 106.39
C GLU A 631 68.56 81.92 106.75
N ARG A 632 69.42 81.43 105.85
CA ARG A 632 70.89 81.52 105.97
C ARG A 632 71.40 82.96 105.80
N ASP A 633 70.86 83.71 104.85
CA ASP A 633 71.36 85.04 104.50
C ASP A 633 70.98 86.10 105.55
N ASP A 634 69.80 85.99 106.17
CA ASP A 634 69.42 86.80 107.34
C ASP A 634 70.40 86.59 108.52
N LEU A 635 70.85 85.35 108.75
CA LEU A 635 71.87 85.02 109.76
C LEU A 635 73.27 85.54 109.38
N LEU A 636 73.55 85.76 108.10
CA LEU A 636 74.82 86.30 107.63
C LEU A 636 74.96 87.80 107.96
N ASP A 637 73.85 88.56 107.89
CA ASP A 637 73.85 89.99 108.21
C ASP A 637 73.86 90.31 109.72
N GLU A 638 73.45 89.36 110.58
CA GLU A 638 73.73 89.45 112.02
C GLU A 638 75.25 89.44 112.30
N VAL A 639 76.03 88.65 111.55
CA VAL A 639 77.49 88.54 111.69
C VAL A 639 78.22 89.80 111.22
N ASN A 640 77.70 90.49 110.21
CA ASN A 640 78.33 91.68 109.62
C ASN A 640 78.35 92.92 110.54
N ASN A 641 77.51 92.97 111.58
CA ASN A 641 77.31 94.19 112.39
C ASN A 641 78.29 94.40 113.56
N SER A 642 79.28 93.50 113.79
CA SER A 642 80.21 93.61 114.93
C SER A 642 81.69 93.59 114.53
N SER A 643 82.35 94.76 114.51
CA SER A 643 83.79 94.85 114.25
C SER A 643 84.48 96.06 114.90
N SER A 644 85.38 95.82 115.88
CA SER A 644 86.57 96.66 116.08
C SER A 644 87.66 96.02 116.97
N LYS A 645 88.82 95.73 116.33
CA LYS A 645 90.22 95.75 116.84
C LYS A 645 90.59 94.99 118.14
N GLY A 646 91.68 94.20 118.08
CA GLY A 646 92.32 93.65 119.28
C GLY A 646 93.61 92.86 119.04
N THR A 647 93.51 91.53 119.09
CA THR A 647 94.60 90.56 119.32
C THR A 647 95.21 89.97 118.02
N LEU A 648 95.53 90.86 117.08
CA LEU A 648 95.62 90.62 115.62
C LEU A 648 96.77 89.75 115.05
N LEU A 649 97.39 88.82 115.80
CA LEU A 649 98.54 88.03 115.27
C LEU A 649 98.53 86.51 115.53
N VAL A 650 97.62 85.97 116.36
CA VAL A 650 97.46 84.50 116.50
C VAL A 650 96.22 84.02 115.74
N ASP A 651 95.13 84.77 115.82
CA ASP A 651 93.90 84.47 115.09
C ASP A 651 94.07 84.69 113.57
N GLU A 652 94.97 85.58 113.16
CA GLU A 652 95.28 85.82 111.74
C GLU A 652 95.82 84.55 111.04
N LYS A 653 96.60 83.72 111.75
CA LYS A 653 97.10 82.42 111.24
C LYS A 653 95.96 81.42 111.05
N LYS A 654 95.08 81.27 112.06
CA LYS A 654 93.90 80.41 111.98
C LYS A 654 92.89 80.90 110.95
N ARG A 655 92.79 82.21 110.75
CA ARG A 655 91.95 82.85 109.74
C ARG A 655 92.48 82.61 108.33
N LEU A 656 93.80 82.59 108.14
CA LEU A 656 94.40 82.17 106.87
C LEU A 656 94.21 80.67 106.62
N GLU A 657 94.37 79.82 107.64
CA GLU A 657 94.09 78.37 107.54
C GLU A 657 92.61 78.09 107.21
N ALA A 658 91.67 78.78 107.87
CA ALA A 658 90.24 78.68 107.58
C ALA A 658 89.86 79.30 106.21
N ARG A 659 90.58 80.33 105.76
CA ARG A 659 90.37 80.94 104.43
C ARG A 659 90.98 80.09 103.30
N ILE A 660 92.00 79.30 103.58
CA ILE A 660 92.47 78.26 102.65
C ILE A 660 91.37 77.19 102.53
N ALA A 661 90.86 76.66 103.65
CA ALA A 661 89.76 75.69 103.63
C ALA A 661 88.50 76.21 102.91
N ALA A 662 88.12 77.47 103.11
CA ALA A 662 87.01 78.09 102.38
C ALA A 662 87.30 78.27 100.89
N LEU A 663 88.54 78.58 100.49
CA LEU A 663 88.93 78.65 99.08
C LEU A 663 89.11 77.27 98.43
N GLU A 664 89.32 76.22 99.22
CA GLU A 664 89.26 74.82 98.79
C GLU A 664 87.79 74.39 98.58
N GLU A 665 86.87 74.80 99.46
CA GLU A 665 85.42 74.59 99.31
C GLU A 665 84.82 75.39 98.13
N ASP A 666 85.17 76.67 97.97
CA ASP A 666 84.81 77.50 96.79
C ASP A 666 85.33 76.85 95.48
N LEU A 667 86.52 76.25 95.51
CA LEU A 667 87.14 75.60 94.35
C LEU A 667 86.50 74.23 94.03
N ASP A 668 86.05 73.48 95.03
CA ASP A 668 85.30 72.24 94.84
C ASP A 668 83.84 72.53 94.38
N GLU A 669 83.21 73.62 94.84
CA GLU A 669 81.93 74.10 94.29
C GLU A 669 82.07 74.54 92.83
N GLU A 670 83.11 75.31 92.47
CA GLU A 670 83.33 75.70 91.08
C GLU A 670 83.75 74.52 90.19
N GLN A 671 84.46 73.52 90.71
CA GLN A 671 84.65 72.25 90.00
C GLN A 671 83.31 71.55 89.76
N SER A 672 82.42 71.49 90.75
CA SER A 672 81.09 70.90 90.59
C SER A 672 80.22 71.68 89.58
N ASN A 673 80.26 73.01 89.60
CA ASN A 673 79.62 73.85 88.58
C ASN A 673 80.21 73.59 87.18
N ASN A 674 81.53 73.39 87.07
CA ASN A 674 82.19 73.02 85.83
C ASN A 674 81.73 71.64 85.33
N GLU A 675 81.62 70.63 86.21
CA GLU A 675 81.07 69.32 85.87
C GLU A 675 79.60 69.42 85.39
N ILE A 676 78.75 70.17 86.08
CA ILE A 676 77.34 70.40 85.70
C ILE A 676 77.23 71.12 84.35
N LEU A 677 78.09 72.11 84.08
CA LEU A 677 78.16 72.80 82.79
C LEU A 677 78.67 71.90 81.67
N ASN A 678 79.71 71.10 81.92
CA ASN A 678 80.20 70.10 80.97
C ASN A 678 79.13 69.05 80.66
N ASP A 679 78.37 68.61 81.66
CA ASP A 679 77.33 67.59 81.47
C ASP A 679 76.09 68.16 80.72
N ARG A 680 75.77 69.45 80.94
CA ARG A 680 74.81 70.20 80.10
C ARG A 680 75.31 70.36 78.65
N LEU A 681 76.58 70.72 78.47
CA LEU A 681 77.22 70.82 77.15
C LEU A 681 77.23 69.47 76.42
N ARG A 682 77.51 68.38 77.14
CA ARG A 682 77.50 67.00 76.60
C ARG A 682 76.10 66.55 76.22
N LYS A 683 75.06 66.91 77.00
CA LYS A 683 73.65 66.70 76.65
C LYS A 683 73.26 67.48 75.39
N ALA A 684 73.62 68.75 75.29
CA ALA A 684 73.38 69.57 74.09
C ALA A 684 74.12 69.02 72.86
N GLN A 685 75.38 68.60 73.00
CA GLN A 685 76.15 67.99 71.91
C GLN A 685 75.52 66.68 71.45
N ASN A 686 75.10 65.80 72.37
CA ASN A 686 74.40 64.56 72.01
C ASN A 686 73.08 64.84 71.26
N GLN A 687 72.39 65.92 71.60
CA GLN A 687 71.15 66.35 70.92
C GLN A 687 71.42 66.92 69.52
N ILE A 688 72.55 67.62 69.32
CA ILE A 688 73.04 68.07 68.01
C ILE A 688 73.46 66.87 67.16
N ASP A 689 74.21 65.92 67.72
CA ASP A 689 74.63 64.68 67.07
C ASP A 689 73.41 63.86 66.60
N GLN A 690 72.38 63.75 67.46
CA GLN A 690 71.11 63.09 67.14
C GLN A 690 70.38 63.78 65.98
N LEU A 691 70.12 65.09 66.07
CA LEU A 691 69.43 65.85 65.01
C LEU A 691 70.20 65.81 63.67
N THR A 692 71.53 65.77 63.73
CA THR A 692 72.40 65.60 62.55
C THR A 692 72.23 64.21 61.93
N MET A 693 72.10 63.16 62.75
CA MET A 693 71.86 61.79 62.28
C MET A 693 70.45 61.64 61.67
N GLU A 694 69.44 62.20 62.32
CA GLU A 694 68.04 62.24 61.83
C GLU A 694 67.95 62.95 60.47
N LEU A 695 68.57 64.13 60.32
CA LEU A 695 68.69 64.84 59.05
C LEU A 695 69.45 64.02 57.97
N GLY A 696 70.40 63.19 58.37
CA GLY A 696 71.05 62.22 57.49
C GLY A 696 70.10 61.12 57.01
N THR A 697 69.25 60.58 57.89
CA THR A 697 68.26 59.56 57.53
C THR A 697 67.17 60.11 56.60
N GLU A 698 66.69 61.34 56.82
CA GLU A 698 65.70 61.98 55.93
C GLU A 698 66.24 62.25 54.53
N LYS A 699 67.50 62.70 54.41
CA LYS A 699 68.17 62.84 53.09
C LYS A 699 68.26 61.49 52.35
N SER A 700 68.54 60.40 53.08
CA SER A 700 68.54 59.04 52.53
C SER A 700 67.14 58.58 52.10
N ALA A 701 66.11 58.86 52.91
CA ALA A 701 64.71 58.55 52.60
C ALA A 701 64.24 59.31 51.35
N THR A 702 64.49 60.61 51.29
CA THR A 702 64.16 61.49 50.15
C THR A 702 64.79 60.96 48.86
N GLN A 703 66.08 60.60 48.85
CA GLN A 703 66.76 60.08 47.67
C GLN A 703 66.20 58.72 47.20
N LYS A 704 65.75 57.86 48.13
CA LYS A 704 65.05 56.60 47.82
C LYS A 704 63.65 56.85 47.24
N LEU A 705 62.95 57.87 47.71
CA LEU A 705 61.63 58.26 47.19
C LEU A 705 61.74 58.87 45.78
N GLU A 706 62.72 59.73 45.51
CA GLU A 706 62.95 60.28 44.16
C GLU A 706 63.32 59.22 43.13
N SER A 707 64.20 58.28 43.48
CA SER A 707 64.58 57.18 42.60
C SER A 707 63.42 56.21 42.36
N SER A 708 62.60 55.91 43.38
CA SER A 708 61.36 55.14 43.23
C SER A 708 60.35 55.85 42.31
N LYS A 709 60.14 57.16 42.49
CA LYS A 709 59.29 58.00 41.65
C LYS A 709 59.71 57.95 40.17
N LEU A 710 61.01 58.09 39.87
CA LEU A 710 61.51 58.03 38.49
C LEU A 710 61.27 56.66 37.81
N VAL A 711 61.29 55.56 38.56
CA VAL A 711 60.92 54.22 38.06
C VAL A 711 59.42 54.15 37.78
N LEU A 712 58.57 54.60 38.70
CA LEU A 712 57.12 54.61 38.55
C LEU A 712 56.64 55.54 37.41
N GLU A 713 57.34 56.65 37.17
CA GLU A 713 57.08 57.56 36.04
C GLU A 713 57.45 56.92 34.68
N ARG A 714 58.54 56.13 34.61
CA ARG A 714 58.88 55.35 33.41
C ARG A 714 57.86 54.25 33.15
N GLN A 715 57.50 53.48 34.17
CA GLN A 715 56.46 52.44 34.06
C GLN A 715 55.10 53.02 33.65
N ASN A 716 54.72 54.19 34.17
CA ASN A 716 53.51 54.90 33.72
C ASN A 716 53.55 55.30 32.24
N LYS A 717 54.71 55.69 31.70
CA LYS A 717 54.86 56.03 30.28
C LYS A 717 54.75 54.79 29.40
N GLU A 718 55.38 53.68 29.78
CA GLU A 718 55.27 52.40 29.06
C GLU A 718 53.85 51.82 29.09
N LEU A 719 53.17 51.87 30.23
CA LEU A 719 51.78 51.40 30.36
C LEU A 719 50.82 52.26 29.54
N LYS A 720 51.01 53.59 29.48
CA LYS A 720 50.22 54.48 28.61
C LYS A 720 50.48 54.24 27.12
N ALA A 721 51.72 53.94 26.73
CA ALA A 721 52.03 53.55 25.34
C ALA A 721 51.33 52.24 24.96
N LYS A 722 51.47 51.19 25.78
CA LYS A 722 50.80 49.90 25.58
C LYS A 722 49.27 50.01 25.56
N LEU A 723 48.68 50.88 26.39
CA LEU A 723 47.25 51.15 26.36
C LEU A 723 46.82 51.76 25.01
N ALA A 724 47.56 52.75 24.50
CA ALA A 724 47.28 53.36 23.20
C ALA A 724 47.45 52.38 22.02
N GLU A 725 48.47 51.51 22.07
CA GLU A 725 48.66 50.43 21.09
C GLU A 725 47.51 49.42 21.12
N MET A 726 47.08 48.99 22.31
CA MET A 726 45.95 48.06 22.46
C MET A 726 44.61 48.69 22.07
N GLU A 727 44.38 49.96 22.39
CA GLU A 727 43.19 50.70 21.95
C GLU A 727 43.15 50.86 20.42
N THR A 728 44.27 51.21 19.78
CA THR A 728 44.31 51.38 18.31
C THR A 728 44.18 50.04 17.60
N ALA A 729 44.81 48.97 18.08
CA ALA A 729 44.62 47.62 17.58
C ALA A 729 43.18 47.11 17.78
N GLY A 730 42.55 47.42 18.92
CA GLY A 730 41.15 47.13 19.21
C GLY A 730 40.20 47.84 18.24
N ARG A 731 40.34 49.17 18.09
CA ARG A 731 39.55 49.98 17.14
C ARG A 731 39.69 49.48 15.69
N ALA A 732 40.91 49.07 15.29
CA ALA A 732 41.15 48.49 13.96
C ALA A 732 40.40 47.15 13.75
N LYS A 733 40.47 46.24 14.73
CA LYS A 733 39.72 44.96 14.70
C LYS A 733 38.21 45.20 14.66
N SER A 734 37.68 46.04 15.54
CA SER A 734 36.25 46.36 15.56
C SER A 734 35.77 46.97 14.25
N LYS A 735 36.55 47.87 13.63
CA LYS A 735 36.21 48.45 12.33
C LYS A 735 36.15 47.40 11.21
N GLY A 736 37.06 46.42 11.19
CA GLY A 736 37.03 45.32 10.23
C GLY A 736 35.89 44.32 10.45
N ILE A 737 35.46 44.12 11.70
CA ILE A 737 34.27 43.32 12.02
C ILE A 737 33.01 44.08 11.57
N ILE A 738 32.93 45.39 11.82
CA ILE A 738 31.81 46.24 11.41
C ILE A 738 31.64 46.21 9.88
N THR A 739 32.69 46.45 9.09
CA THR A 739 32.55 46.40 7.61
C THR A 739 32.21 45.01 7.07
N SER A 740 32.62 43.93 7.75
CA SER A 740 32.21 42.56 7.41
C SER A 740 30.73 42.29 7.76
N LEU A 741 30.18 42.94 8.77
CA LEU A 741 28.76 42.88 9.12
C LEU A 741 27.90 43.77 8.20
N GLU A 742 28.37 44.98 7.87
CA GLU A 742 27.71 45.89 6.92
C GLU A 742 27.55 45.23 5.54
N LEU A 743 28.60 44.57 5.02
CA LEU A 743 28.51 43.76 3.80
C LEU A 743 27.51 42.59 3.89
N LYS A 744 27.38 41.97 5.06
CA LYS A 744 26.40 40.89 5.27
C LYS A 744 24.97 41.41 5.36
N VAL A 745 24.77 42.58 5.98
CA VAL A 745 23.47 43.26 6.01
C VAL A 745 23.06 43.63 4.59
N SER A 746 23.93 44.28 3.81
CA SER A 746 23.66 44.64 2.41
C SER A 746 23.29 43.42 1.54
N ASN A 747 24.01 42.31 1.68
CA ASN A 747 23.69 41.09 0.92
C ASN A 747 22.36 40.44 1.34
N LEU A 748 21.99 40.53 2.63
CA LEU A 748 20.70 40.03 3.14
C LEU A 748 19.54 40.95 2.72
N GLU A 749 19.78 42.25 2.61
CA GLU A 749 18.82 43.23 2.09
C GLU A 749 18.55 43.01 0.59
N GLU A 750 19.59 42.76 -0.22
CA GLU A 750 19.43 42.37 -1.63
C GLU A 750 18.69 41.03 -1.79
N GLN A 751 18.95 40.04 -0.93
CA GLN A 751 18.22 38.77 -0.93
C GLN A 751 16.74 38.94 -0.54
N LEU A 752 16.44 39.76 0.47
CA LEU A 752 15.08 40.07 0.88
C LEU A 752 14.31 40.83 -0.22
N GLU A 753 14.98 41.73 -0.95
CA GLU A 753 14.40 42.35 -2.14
C GLU A 753 14.14 41.33 -3.26
N ALA A 754 15.05 40.38 -3.50
CA ALA A 754 14.87 39.33 -4.50
C ALA A 754 13.66 38.44 -4.18
N GLU A 755 13.55 37.93 -2.96
CA GLU A 755 12.38 37.16 -2.51
C GLU A 755 11.08 37.98 -2.59
N SER A 756 11.11 39.25 -2.22
CA SER A 756 9.95 40.15 -2.31
C SER A 756 9.47 40.32 -3.76
N ARG A 757 10.40 40.50 -4.71
CA ARG A 757 10.10 40.55 -6.15
C ARG A 757 9.56 39.21 -6.67
N GLU A 758 10.15 38.09 -6.25
CA GLU A 758 9.69 36.76 -6.69
C GLU A 758 8.31 36.43 -6.13
N ARG A 759 8.05 36.66 -4.84
CA ARG A 759 6.73 36.52 -4.21
C ARG A 759 5.66 37.35 -4.91
N LEU A 760 6.00 38.55 -5.39
CA LEU A 760 5.13 39.38 -6.22
C LEU A 760 4.90 38.81 -7.63
N ALA A 761 5.86 38.10 -8.21
CA ALA A 761 5.69 37.38 -9.47
C ALA A 761 4.83 36.12 -9.30
N GLN A 762 5.10 35.31 -8.27
CA GLN A 762 4.31 34.13 -7.90
C GLN A 762 2.85 34.49 -7.58
N GLN A 763 2.59 35.58 -6.84
CA GLN A 763 1.22 36.06 -6.60
C GLN A 763 0.51 36.49 -7.89
N LYS A 764 1.23 37.08 -8.87
CA LYS A 764 0.67 37.39 -10.19
C LYS A 764 0.42 36.13 -11.03
N ALA A 765 1.21 35.06 -10.85
CA ALA A 765 1.01 33.77 -11.50
C ALA A 765 -0.21 33.03 -10.91
N SER A 766 -0.34 32.95 -9.59
CA SER A 766 -1.52 32.40 -8.90
C SER A 766 -2.80 33.09 -9.39
N ARG A 767 -2.85 34.43 -9.41
CA ARG A 767 -4.02 35.19 -9.93
C ARG A 767 -4.36 34.95 -11.41
N LYS A 768 -3.45 34.39 -12.21
CA LYS A 768 -3.73 33.92 -13.58
C LYS A 768 -4.30 32.50 -13.58
N LEU A 769 -3.77 31.62 -12.74
CA LEU A 769 -4.31 30.26 -12.55
C LEU A 769 -5.72 30.31 -11.94
N ASP A 770 -5.97 31.18 -10.96
CA ASP A 770 -7.29 31.41 -10.35
C ASP A 770 -8.35 31.88 -11.37
N LYS A 771 -7.92 32.56 -12.44
CA LYS A 771 -8.80 32.94 -13.56
C LYS A 771 -9.07 31.75 -14.48
N LYS A 772 -8.02 31.04 -14.91
CA LYS A 772 -8.17 29.81 -15.72
C LYS A 772 -9.04 28.76 -15.03
N MET A 773 -8.91 28.58 -13.71
CA MET A 773 -9.74 27.66 -12.93
C MET A 773 -11.21 28.06 -12.93
N LYS A 774 -11.53 29.37 -12.97
CA LYS A 774 -12.92 29.87 -13.06
C LYS A 774 -13.46 29.79 -14.49
N GLU A 775 -12.62 30.03 -15.49
CA GLU A 775 -12.95 29.85 -16.91
C GLU A 775 -13.28 28.37 -17.19
N LEU A 776 -12.44 27.43 -16.73
CA LEU A 776 -12.69 25.99 -16.81
C LEU A 776 -13.92 25.53 -16.00
N ALA A 777 -14.18 26.11 -14.82
CA ALA A 777 -15.37 25.81 -14.05
C ALA A 777 -16.66 26.24 -14.75
N LEU A 778 -16.65 27.41 -15.41
CA LEU A 778 -17.78 27.88 -16.23
C LEU A 778 -18.00 26.97 -17.44
N GLN A 779 -16.92 26.56 -18.13
CA GLN A 779 -17.02 25.59 -19.23
C GLN A 779 -17.62 24.25 -18.80
N LEU A 780 -17.22 23.71 -17.63
CA LEU A 780 -17.82 22.49 -17.07
C LEU A 780 -19.31 22.65 -16.72
N ASP A 781 -19.74 23.82 -16.24
CA ASP A 781 -21.15 24.09 -15.98
C ASP A 781 -21.96 24.37 -17.27
N GLU A 782 -21.32 24.79 -18.36
CA GLU A 782 -21.91 24.88 -19.70
C GLU A 782 -22.04 23.49 -20.36
N GLU A 783 -21.00 22.64 -20.29
CA GLU A 783 -21.05 21.24 -20.72
C GLU A 783 -22.14 20.45 -19.97
N ARG A 784 -22.30 20.68 -18.66
CA ARG A 784 -23.40 20.11 -17.87
C ARG A 784 -24.77 20.52 -18.38
N ARG A 785 -24.97 21.81 -18.69
CA ARG A 785 -26.24 22.30 -19.27
C ARG A 785 -26.53 21.65 -20.62
N HIS A 786 -25.52 21.47 -21.46
CA HIS A 786 -25.68 20.74 -22.72
C HIS A 786 -25.99 19.25 -22.50
N ALA A 787 -25.32 18.58 -21.56
CA ALA A 787 -25.63 17.20 -21.20
C ALA A 787 -27.08 17.03 -20.70
N ASP A 788 -27.59 17.98 -19.90
CA ASP A 788 -28.98 17.97 -19.43
C ASP A 788 -29.98 18.31 -20.54
N GLN A 789 -29.65 19.20 -21.48
CA GLN A 789 -30.43 19.44 -22.70
C GLN A 789 -30.53 18.16 -23.55
N TYR A 790 -29.44 17.41 -23.72
CA TYR A 790 -29.45 16.14 -24.46
C TYR A 790 -30.28 15.06 -23.73
N LYS A 791 -30.24 14.99 -22.39
CA LYS A 791 -31.16 14.12 -21.61
C LYS A 791 -32.62 14.47 -21.88
N GLU A 792 -32.98 15.76 -21.84
CA GLU A 792 -34.36 16.20 -22.09
C GLU A 792 -34.81 15.87 -23.53
N GLN A 793 -33.92 15.96 -24.52
CA GLN A 793 -34.19 15.51 -25.89
C GLN A 793 -34.39 13.99 -25.97
N ILE A 794 -33.53 13.21 -25.31
CA ILE A 794 -33.64 11.74 -25.23
C ILE A 794 -34.95 11.33 -24.54
N GLU A 795 -35.38 12.02 -23.48
CA GLU A 795 -36.66 11.77 -22.82
C GLU A 795 -37.86 12.12 -23.72
N LYS A 796 -37.80 13.23 -24.47
CA LYS A 796 -38.82 13.60 -25.47
C LYS A 796 -38.93 12.53 -26.57
N VAL A 797 -37.81 12.03 -27.09
CA VAL A 797 -37.78 10.93 -28.07
C VAL A 797 -38.32 9.63 -27.47
N ASN A 798 -37.86 9.24 -26.27
CA ASN A 798 -38.34 8.02 -25.59
C ASN A 798 -39.84 8.07 -25.28
N ASN A 799 -40.38 9.22 -24.88
CA ASN A 799 -41.81 9.37 -24.66
C ASN A 799 -42.60 9.33 -25.99
N ARG A 800 -42.04 9.88 -27.08
CA ARG A 800 -42.63 9.72 -28.43
C ARG A 800 -42.61 8.26 -28.90
N VAL A 801 -41.55 7.51 -28.61
CA VAL A 801 -41.46 6.05 -28.87
C VAL A 801 -42.49 5.27 -28.04
N LYS A 802 -42.71 5.61 -26.77
CA LYS A 802 -43.78 5.00 -25.95
C LYS A 802 -45.17 5.24 -26.55
N THR A 803 -45.46 6.46 -27.01
CA THR A 803 -46.73 6.78 -27.68
C THR A 803 -46.89 6.01 -29.00
N LEU A 804 -45.85 5.94 -29.83
CA LEU A 804 -45.87 5.19 -31.08
C LEU A 804 -46.05 3.68 -30.86
N LYS A 805 -45.46 3.12 -29.79
CA LYS A 805 -45.72 1.72 -29.40
C LYS A 805 -47.19 1.52 -29.01
N ARG A 806 -47.76 2.39 -28.17
CA ARG A 806 -49.19 2.29 -27.79
C ARG A 806 -50.12 2.40 -29.00
N GLN A 807 -49.77 3.20 -30.00
CA GLN A 807 -50.52 3.29 -31.26
C GLN A 807 -50.37 2.04 -32.14
N LEU A 808 -49.21 1.37 -32.11
CA LEU A 808 -49.04 0.06 -32.75
C LEU A 808 -49.86 -1.01 -32.03
N ASP A 809 -49.83 -1.04 -30.70
CA ASP A 809 -50.63 -1.97 -29.87
C ASP A 809 -52.14 -1.80 -30.15
N GLU A 810 -52.63 -0.55 -30.21
CA GLU A 810 -54.01 -0.19 -30.57
C GLU A 810 -54.40 -0.66 -31.99
N ALA A 811 -53.50 -0.48 -32.97
CA ALA A 811 -53.71 -0.92 -34.35
C ALA A 811 -53.65 -2.46 -34.50
N GLU A 812 -52.78 -3.13 -33.75
CA GLU A 812 -52.74 -4.60 -33.70
C GLU A 812 -54.01 -5.17 -33.08
N GLU A 813 -54.54 -4.58 -32.01
CA GLU A 813 -55.86 -4.94 -31.50
C GLU A 813 -56.96 -4.77 -32.55
N GLU A 814 -56.96 -3.68 -33.32
CA GLU A 814 -57.94 -3.45 -34.39
C GLU A 814 -57.87 -4.52 -35.47
N VAL A 815 -56.65 -4.87 -35.91
CA VAL A 815 -56.42 -5.98 -36.83
C VAL A 815 -56.88 -7.33 -36.24
N GLN A 816 -56.79 -7.55 -34.92
CA GLN A 816 -57.37 -8.74 -34.28
C GLN A 816 -58.90 -8.69 -34.21
N ARG A 817 -59.50 -7.54 -33.91
CA ARG A 817 -60.97 -7.33 -33.95
C ARG A 817 -61.50 -7.61 -35.37
N GLU A 818 -60.83 -7.12 -36.41
CA GLU A 818 -61.16 -7.42 -37.81
C GLU A 818 -60.98 -8.91 -38.16
N LYS A 819 -59.89 -9.56 -37.72
CA LYS A 819 -59.68 -11.01 -37.93
C LYS A 819 -60.79 -11.85 -37.29
N VAL A 820 -61.28 -11.46 -36.11
CA VAL A 820 -62.43 -12.10 -35.45
C VAL A 820 -63.72 -11.83 -36.22
N GLY A 821 -63.96 -10.59 -36.66
CA GLY A 821 -65.09 -10.23 -37.52
C GLY A 821 -65.12 -11.02 -38.82
N LYS A 822 -63.98 -11.13 -39.51
CA LYS A 822 -63.82 -11.94 -40.74
C LYS A 822 -64.13 -13.42 -40.49
N ARG A 823 -63.62 -14.02 -39.40
CA ARG A 823 -63.94 -15.41 -39.02
C ARG A 823 -65.44 -15.61 -38.74
N LYS A 824 -66.12 -14.61 -38.17
CA LYS A 824 -67.57 -14.65 -37.95
C LYS A 824 -68.34 -14.56 -39.27
N ALA A 825 -67.97 -13.63 -40.16
CA ALA A 825 -68.57 -13.49 -41.48
C ALA A 825 -68.30 -14.70 -42.41
N GLN A 826 -67.16 -15.38 -42.25
CA GLN A 826 -66.89 -16.65 -42.95
C GLN A 826 -67.86 -17.75 -42.50
N ARG A 827 -68.09 -17.92 -41.19
CA ARG A 827 -69.07 -18.89 -40.67
C ARG A 827 -70.49 -18.55 -41.11
N GLU A 828 -70.89 -17.29 -41.04
CA GLU A 828 -72.22 -16.86 -41.52
C GLU A 828 -72.39 -17.13 -43.03
N LEU A 829 -71.31 -17.06 -43.81
CA LEU A 829 -71.30 -17.43 -45.23
C LEU A 829 -71.29 -18.95 -45.45
N GLU A 830 -70.62 -19.72 -44.58
CA GLU A 830 -70.66 -21.19 -44.55
C GLU A 830 -72.08 -21.69 -44.20
N ASP A 831 -72.74 -21.11 -43.19
CA ASP A 831 -74.15 -21.37 -42.83
C ASP A 831 -75.11 -21.05 -44.00
N ILE A 832 -74.86 -19.94 -44.71
CA ILE A 832 -75.62 -19.55 -45.92
C ILE A 832 -75.35 -20.51 -47.08
N LEU A 833 -74.14 -21.06 -47.21
CA LEU A 833 -73.82 -22.09 -48.21
C LEU A 833 -74.46 -23.44 -47.87
N GLU A 834 -74.43 -23.89 -46.61
CA GLU A 834 -75.12 -25.12 -46.18
C GLU A 834 -76.64 -25.03 -46.38
N THR A 835 -77.25 -23.89 -46.06
CA THR A 835 -78.69 -23.67 -46.30
C THR A 835 -79.01 -23.52 -47.79
N HIS A 836 -78.15 -22.88 -48.59
CA HIS A 836 -78.28 -22.88 -50.05
C HIS A 836 -78.12 -24.29 -50.64
N GLU A 837 -77.22 -25.12 -50.10
CA GLU A 837 -77.05 -26.51 -50.49
C GLU A 837 -78.25 -27.37 -50.09
N SER A 838 -78.82 -27.20 -48.89
CA SER A 838 -80.03 -27.92 -48.49
C SER A 838 -81.20 -27.57 -49.39
N LEU A 839 -81.42 -26.27 -49.67
CA LEU A 839 -82.40 -25.78 -50.64
C LEU A 839 -82.10 -26.27 -52.07
N THR A 840 -80.84 -26.43 -52.46
CA THR A 840 -80.44 -26.99 -53.76
C THR A 840 -80.73 -28.49 -53.83
N ARG A 841 -80.47 -29.24 -52.75
CA ARG A 841 -80.81 -30.67 -52.61
C ARG A 841 -82.34 -30.84 -52.64
N GLU A 842 -83.11 -29.98 -51.98
CA GLU A 842 -84.58 -29.94 -52.08
C GLU A 842 -85.07 -29.58 -53.48
N CYS A 843 -84.52 -28.54 -54.12
CA CYS A 843 -84.86 -28.18 -55.50
C CYS A 843 -84.52 -29.29 -56.49
N ASN A 844 -83.44 -30.03 -56.28
CA ASN A 844 -83.09 -31.20 -57.08
C ASN A 844 -84.01 -32.40 -56.77
N ASN A 845 -84.45 -32.59 -55.54
CA ASN A 845 -85.49 -33.56 -55.19
C ASN A 845 -86.85 -33.20 -55.81
N LEU A 846 -87.20 -31.91 -55.89
CA LEU A 846 -88.40 -31.42 -56.58
C LEU A 846 -88.28 -31.56 -58.11
N ARG A 847 -87.11 -31.28 -58.70
CA ARG A 847 -86.80 -31.58 -60.12
C ARG A 847 -86.86 -33.07 -60.42
N ASN A 848 -86.39 -33.94 -59.51
CA ASN A 848 -86.45 -35.39 -59.66
C ASN A 848 -87.88 -35.94 -59.49
N LYS A 849 -88.73 -35.29 -58.69
CA LYS A 849 -90.18 -35.52 -58.69
C LYS A 849 -90.80 -35.09 -60.03
N LEU A 850 -90.49 -33.89 -60.53
CA LEU A 850 -90.92 -33.40 -61.86
C LEU A 850 -90.51 -34.35 -63.00
N ARG A 851 -89.27 -34.88 -62.98
CA ARG A 851 -88.77 -35.85 -63.97
C ARG A 851 -89.51 -37.20 -63.96
N ARG A 852 -90.35 -37.48 -62.97
CA ARG A 852 -91.25 -38.65 -62.98
C ARG A 852 -92.66 -38.33 -63.50
N THR A 853 -92.99 -37.05 -63.74
CA THR A 853 -94.31 -36.60 -64.23
C THR A 853 -94.20 -35.34 -65.10
N GLY A 854 -94.04 -35.51 -66.42
CA GLY A 854 -94.22 -34.42 -67.38
C GLY A 854 -93.30 -34.51 -68.60
N ALA A 855 -93.89 -34.46 -69.80
CA ALA A 855 -93.15 -34.34 -71.05
C ALA A 855 -92.45 -32.97 -71.17
N GLY A 856 -91.37 -32.91 -71.94
CA GLY A 856 -90.55 -31.70 -72.08
C GLY A 856 -91.05 -30.70 -73.13
N ILE A 857 -90.28 -29.62 -73.27
CA ILE A 857 -90.15 -28.72 -74.43
C ILE A 857 -88.73 -28.13 -74.32
N GLY A 858 -88.03 -27.96 -75.43
CA GLY A 858 -86.76 -27.23 -75.49
C GLY A 858 -86.88 -26.00 -76.40
N ILE A 859 -86.04 -24.99 -76.19
CA ILE A 859 -85.79 -23.85 -77.07
C ILE A 859 -84.38 -23.31 -76.76
N SER A 860 -83.73 -22.72 -77.77
CA SER A 860 -82.31 -22.31 -77.73
C SER A 860 -82.13 -20.79 -77.83
N GLY A 861 -81.00 -20.28 -77.34
CA GLY A 861 -80.56 -18.89 -77.47
C GLY A 861 -80.77 -18.04 -76.19
N THR A 862 -79.98 -16.99 -75.93
CA THR A 862 -78.80 -16.49 -76.69
C THR A 862 -77.92 -15.59 -75.80
N THR A 863 -76.59 -15.62 -76.05
CA THR A 863 -75.58 -14.56 -75.80
C THR A 863 -75.46 -13.83 -74.44
N SER A 864 -74.25 -13.93 -73.87
CA SER A 864 -73.45 -12.86 -73.23
C SER A 864 -73.76 -11.40 -73.64
N SER A 865 -73.49 -10.37 -72.82
CA SER A 865 -73.02 -10.33 -71.42
C SER A 865 -72.99 -8.92 -70.81
N ARG A 866 -73.16 -8.84 -69.48
CA ARG A 866 -72.49 -7.89 -68.55
C ARG A 866 -72.68 -6.37 -68.79
N ILE A 867 -73.65 -5.78 -68.08
CA ILE A 867 -73.69 -4.35 -67.72
C ILE A 867 -74.02 -4.21 -66.22
N LYS A 868 -73.42 -3.20 -65.56
CA LYS A 868 -73.67 -2.68 -64.19
C LYS A 868 -73.76 -3.70 -63.04
N ARG A 869 -72.77 -3.61 -62.13
CA ARG A 869 -73.00 -3.81 -60.70
C ARG A 869 -72.87 -2.43 -60.04
N GLY A 870 -73.80 -2.09 -59.15
CA GLY A 870 -73.72 -0.89 -58.31
C GLY A 870 -74.08 -1.26 -56.89
N SER A 871 -73.64 -0.47 -55.92
CA SER A 871 -74.10 -0.57 -54.54
C SER A 871 -74.13 0.81 -53.89
N LEU A 872 -75.25 1.12 -53.28
CA LEU A 872 -75.35 2.02 -52.12
C LEU A 872 -74.74 1.29 -50.90
N ALA A 873 -74.53 1.87 -49.72
CA ALA A 873 -74.15 3.23 -49.28
C ALA A 873 -74.25 3.20 -47.74
N THR A 874 -73.44 3.98 -47.00
CA THR A 874 -73.81 4.72 -45.76
C THR A 874 -72.57 5.30 -45.04
N SER A 875 -72.77 6.51 -44.47
CA SER A 875 -72.06 7.17 -43.34
C SER A 875 -70.69 6.66 -42.82
N GLY A 876 -69.70 7.50 -42.50
CA GLY A 876 -69.59 8.96 -42.65
C GLY A 876 -69.00 9.69 -41.43
N GLY A 877 -68.45 10.89 -41.63
CA GLY A 877 -68.01 11.81 -40.57
C GLY A 877 -66.50 12.03 -40.45
N THR A 878 -66.07 13.30 -40.54
CA THR A 878 -64.85 13.94 -39.97
C THR A 878 -63.47 13.25 -40.07
N GLY A 879 -62.41 13.91 -40.54
CA GLY A 879 -62.31 15.26 -41.09
C GLY A 879 -60.87 15.79 -41.22
N ALA A 880 -60.73 16.89 -41.97
CA ALA A 880 -59.62 17.86 -42.01
C ALA A 880 -58.14 17.38 -41.98
N ALA A 881 -57.48 17.47 -43.13
CA ALA A 881 -56.07 17.86 -43.24
C ALA A 881 -55.91 18.83 -44.42
N GLY A 882 -55.27 19.98 -44.21
CA GLY A 882 -55.05 21.02 -45.22
C GLY A 882 -53.57 21.19 -45.57
N SER A 883 -53.28 21.69 -46.77
CA SER A 883 -51.94 21.89 -47.33
C SER A 883 -51.40 23.32 -47.16
N GLY A 884 -50.08 23.49 -47.19
CA GLY A 884 -49.36 24.77 -47.09
C GLY A 884 -48.21 24.62 -46.08
N ASP A 885 -46.90 24.47 -46.40
CA ASP A 885 -46.01 25.07 -47.43
C ASP A 885 -45.22 26.28 -46.88
N GLU A 886 -44.08 26.60 -47.52
CA GLU A 886 -43.03 27.57 -47.11
C GLU A 886 -42.15 27.15 -45.89
N SER A 887 -40.82 27.36 -45.87
CA SER A 887 -39.87 27.78 -46.92
C SER A 887 -38.41 27.39 -46.57
N LEU A 888 -37.46 27.90 -47.36
CA LEU A 888 -36.00 27.73 -47.38
C LEU A 888 -35.30 28.22 -46.05
N ASP A 889 -33.99 28.07 -45.77
CA ASP A 889 -32.79 28.26 -46.64
C ASP A 889 -31.49 27.58 -46.18
N ASP A 890 -30.57 27.50 -47.16
CA ASP A 890 -29.12 27.24 -47.20
C ASP A 890 -28.35 26.50 -46.07
N ILE A 891 -27.57 25.52 -46.54
CA ILE A 891 -26.39 24.95 -45.88
C ILE A 891 -25.15 25.74 -46.34
N ASN A 892 -24.18 25.99 -45.45
CA ASN A 892 -22.82 26.30 -45.87
C ASN A 892 -21.79 25.57 -45.00
N ASP A 893 -20.76 25.02 -45.63
CA ASP A 893 -19.70 24.25 -44.97
C ASP A 893 -18.69 25.15 -44.24
N THR A 894 -18.10 24.64 -43.16
CA THR A 894 -16.66 24.82 -42.96
C THR A 894 -16.08 23.64 -42.16
N THR A 895 -15.16 22.90 -42.78
CA THR A 895 -14.45 21.76 -42.16
C THR A 895 -13.19 22.19 -41.41
N ASN A 896 -12.77 21.37 -40.45
CA ASN A 896 -11.44 21.45 -39.80
C ASN A 896 -10.28 21.55 -40.81
N SER A 897 -9.24 22.31 -40.46
CA SER A 897 -7.83 21.91 -40.66
C SER A 897 -6.84 22.75 -39.85
N ILE A 898 -6.06 22.05 -39.01
CA ILE A 898 -4.60 22.14 -38.85
C ILE A 898 -3.95 23.54 -38.98
N GLU A 899 -3.57 24.13 -37.84
CA GLU A 899 -2.15 24.26 -37.43
C GLU A 899 -2.04 24.28 -35.89
#